data_AF-A0A379C265-F1
#
_entry.id   AF-A0A379C265-F1
#
_cell.length_a   1.000
_cell.length_b   1.000
_cell.length_c   1.000
_cell.angle_alpha   90.00
_cell.angle_beta   90.00
_cell.angle_gamma   90.00
#
_symmetry.space_group_name_H-M   'P 1'
#
loop_
_entity.id
_entity.type
_entity.pdbx_description
1 polymer ?
#
loop_
_entity_poly.entity_id
_entity_poly.type
_entity_poly.pdbx_seq_one_letter_code
_entity_poly.pdbx_strand_id
1 'polypeptide(L)'
;MRKKFCLKNLFLLGFIALFLVFGPIGVFGQEAKEDLKEEIKNVEVSEDEKLTSLKAPIELEKENKEVKNPEKNENTEAKEALKDDKEKEELKENSSGEKSNEPETDTSNEGEEKSSVSDDEDSKKDEEIKPESDEKKSDNEIKKNEDTKNDKDSENKEASEDTVKVDDAKKDNGEVKNEGENKFDISIISDTHVLPESMQGKEDNKDFTNAKNSDRKLFVESTGLLDSAINIIEEKGSQILIISGDLTKDGEKLSHEYLAQKLKEWQEKKPGRSVIVVPGNHDIYNHNAYDFSSGERVEAERTSPDDFINIYGDLVYKNSEIISQYRDSDIYKAYLAAVNEKYKREEEYKNFAHGYTSYVKRYDNKYEDRNGLTIIGLDTAIYTIESTKNHKDGYQETDGSVTLEQMKWMVDEVRKAQAKNDIVAVVCHHAFLPHFKNQEKFLNPYIVHEWDTKFKDDDEAINGKTPSEILADLGVKFLFTGHLHAHDIAHTKTAKGNDFFDIQTGSTVTYPLPVRHVTFVNNFDKDQPGFDAHITSELIKKFEYKDPDTGEMVTVDNATQYSHKNSLTAELVSNLAMYYLDEYDLNNFNSKKLIFGLLKDKGIDLPENGYGDAVLNIVAGLLGKKEIETGNNMVSKVTIEVKDIENKEKYGEGRKIAIDVESAFGKAPLMIRPERLEGAIDSILEQVDTKIVTRENVRGWLYRIIDKMMQTPVGQENGQVKTLKDLANDSYNSYLRGDEEQAPYIKEVVEKYSKKENDLTADILKYSKDTIDQVFEEITSKIAYKIPDEKLPEDLRKLKANDEAKFVKYLIESEDPDNGAANFIIGFAPAITGKNVNDTLSKEMVAGLIYKDKKKHEKVEGSFIVNKLLGLGPVKDMLNSLAKKLGGDTINQAAISVVNGMTDENAAGYNYKFLPDSKGEFSYIYSSDVKDGASFNEKDGKFELSGDIAKDYKIEKVDILVDGKVVKTLKGTDNITDQIKALDPKGEVQVNLTITNAYGNTFLMTSKATYKKANPTNPVNPSNPEEPENPTDPVEPVKPGENDNKVTETLKGGSSSNIVSRVSEKEIILQAPQVAKAGESIFAKVKNAKANTTYALYLDENKISDVKTDNLGQASVLVKIPENSSKDKYVLSLRDMNGNILAKQSINVLRAQAA
;
A
#
# COMPACT_ATOMS: atom_id res chain seq x y z
N MET A 1 4.40 5.55 -14.96
CA MET A 1 3.55 6.51 -14.23
C MET A 1 2.91 5.83 -13.01
N ARG A 2 1.63 5.38 -13.03
CA ARG A 2 0.88 4.99 -11.80
C ARG A 2 1.47 3.86 -10.92
N LYS A 3 2.12 2.82 -11.49
CA LYS A 3 2.78 1.74 -10.70
C LYS A 3 3.88 2.20 -9.72
N LYS A 4 4.26 3.49 -9.67
CA LYS A 4 5.49 3.95 -9.02
C LYS A 4 5.38 4.35 -7.53
N PHE A 5 4.18 4.36 -6.91
CA PHE A 5 4.04 4.90 -5.54
C PHE A 5 4.39 3.93 -4.40
N CYS A 6 3.77 2.75 -4.29
CA CYS A 6 4.21 1.74 -3.29
C CYS A 6 5.67 1.32 -3.49
N LEU A 7 6.12 1.33 -4.75
CA LEU A 7 7.51 1.08 -5.13
C LEU A 7 8.48 2.08 -4.48
N LYS A 8 8.07 3.33 -4.25
CA LYS A 8 8.91 4.48 -3.85
C LYS A 8 9.59 4.34 -2.48
N ASN A 9 9.02 3.54 -1.58
CA ASN A 9 9.60 3.26 -0.25
C ASN A 9 10.63 2.13 -0.31
N LEU A 10 10.34 1.04 -1.04
CA LEU A 10 11.33 -0.01 -1.34
C LEU A 10 12.46 0.53 -2.23
N PHE A 11 12.15 1.51 -3.08
CA PHE A 11 13.11 2.24 -3.92
C PHE A 11 14.20 2.89 -3.08
N LEU A 12 13.99 3.26 -1.81
CA LEU A 12 15.07 3.81 -1.00
C LEU A 12 16.21 2.79 -0.82
N LEU A 13 15.89 1.53 -0.48
CA LEU A 13 16.87 0.46 -0.35
C LEU A 13 17.43 0.04 -1.72
N GLY A 14 16.55 -0.15 -2.71
CA GLY A 14 16.95 -0.48 -4.08
C GLY A 14 17.84 0.59 -4.73
N PHE A 15 17.62 1.87 -4.43
CA PHE A 15 18.35 3.00 -5.01
C PHE A 15 19.68 3.25 -4.30
N ILE A 16 19.75 3.11 -2.98
CA ILE A 16 21.05 3.07 -2.30
C ILE A 16 21.86 1.87 -2.83
N ALA A 17 21.23 0.71 -3.08
CA ALA A 17 21.90 -0.43 -3.71
C ALA A 17 22.35 -0.15 -5.16
N LEU A 18 21.53 0.47 -6.02
CA LEU A 18 21.95 0.95 -7.34
C LEU A 18 23.18 1.86 -7.23
N PHE A 19 23.17 2.83 -6.30
CA PHE A 19 24.28 3.76 -6.11
C PHE A 19 25.56 3.07 -5.57
N LEU A 20 25.40 2.01 -4.78
CA LEU A 20 26.50 1.20 -4.26
C LEU A 20 27.18 0.33 -5.32
N VAL A 21 26.45 -0.08 -6.37
CA VAL A 21 26.98 -0.93 -7.44
C VAL A 21 27.45 -0.10 -8.65
N PHE A 22 26.77 0.99 -9.00
CA PHE A 22 26.88 1.63 -10.33
C PHE A 22 27.14 3.14 -10.36
N GLY A 23 27.51 3.81 -9.27
CA GLY A 23 27.88 5.22 -9.36
C GLY A 23 29.19 5.42 -10.17
N PRO A 24 29.24 6.26 -11.23
CA PRO A 24 28.29 7.33 -11.57
C PRO A 24 27.51 7.10 -12.89
N ILE A 25 26.58 6.15 -12.93
CA ILE A 25 25.49 6.17 -13.93
C ILE A 25 24.51 7.30 -13.58
N GLY A 26 24.15 8.13 -14.58
CA GLY A 26 23.30 9.30 -14.38
C GLY A 26 21.81 8.99 -14.31
N VAL A 27 21.35 8.52 -13.15
CA VAL A 27 19.95 8.10 -12.93
C VAL A 27 19.03 9.30 -12.64
N PHE A 28 18.43 9.85 -13.70
CA PHE A 28 17.12 10.50 -13.64
C PHE A 28 16.20 9.82 -14.66
N GLY A 29 15.19 9.07 -14.19
CA GLY A 29 14.15 8.52 -15.07
C GLY A 29 13.31 9.63 -15.72
N GLN A 30 12.62 9.34 -16.83
CA GLN A 30 11.99 10.38 -17.66
C GLN A 30 11.02 11.28 -16.88
N GLU A 31 10.15 10.74 -16.03
CA GLU A 31 9.23 11.52 -15.18
C GLU A 31 10.00 12.50 -14.27
N ALA A 32 11.13 12.08 -13.70
CA ALA A 32 12.01 12.94 -12.89
C ALA A 32 12.83 13.94 -13.74
N LYS A 33 12.87 13.79 -15.08
CA LYS A 33 13.39 14.81 -16.00
C LYS A 33 12.30 15.79 -16.46
N GLU A 34 11.04 15.37 -16.56
CA GLU A 34 9.92 16.28 -16.87
C GLU A 34 9.57 17.16 -15.67
N ASP A 35 9.32 16.57 -14.48
CA ASP A 35 9.11 17.32 -13.22
C ASP A 35 10.21 18.36 -12.99
N LEU A 36 11.47 17.95 -13.16
CA LEU A 36 12.62 18.80 -12.89
C LEU A 36 12.84 19.85 -13.99
N LYS A 37 12.46 19.60 -15.26
CA LYS A 37 12.40 20.67 -16.28
C LYS A 37 11.36 21.72 -15.92
N GLU A 38 10.24 21.31 -15.35
CA GLU A 38 9.14 22.23 -14.99
C GLU A 38 9.48 23.02 -13.70
N GLU A 39 10.11 22.39 -12.70
CA GLU A 39 10.73 23.12 -11.58
C GLU A 39 11.86 24.05 -12.06
N ILE A 40 12.75 23.61 -12.97
CA ILE A 40 13.84 24.46 -13.51
C ILE A 40 13.29 25.67 -14.27
N LYS A 41 12.28 25.50 -15.13
CA LYS A 41 11.58 26.64 -15.78
C LYS A 41 11.07 27.66 -14.76
N ASN A 42 10.45 27.18 -13.68
CA ASN A 42 9.91 28.04 -12.63
C ASN A 42 11.01 28.70 -11.77
N VAL A 43 12.21 28.11 -11.69
CA VAL A 43 13.39 28.71 -11.05
C VAL A 43 14.09 29.73 -11.96
N GLU A 44 14.25 29.46 -13.26
CA GLU A 44 14.87 30.37 -14.25
C GLU A 44 14.16 31.73 -14.26
N VAL A 45 12.81 31.73 -14.24
CA VAL A 45 11.98 32.95 -14.12
C VAL A 45 12.26 33.77 -12.84
N SER A 46 12.85 33.16 -11.81
CA SER A 46 13.16 33.82 -10.52
C SER A 46 14.63 34.26 -10.34
N GLU A 47 15.53 33.82 -11.23
CA GLU A 47 16.95 34.21 -11.20
C GLU A 47 17.29 35.36 -12.17
N ASP A 48 16.52 35.54 -13.25
CA ASP A 48 16.72 36.65 -14.21
C ASP A 48 16.55 38.04 -13.55
N GLU A 49 15.69 38.18 -12.53
CA GLU A 49 15.58 39.43 -11.74
C GLU A 49 16.84 39.75 -10.91
N LYS A 50 17.76 38.80 -10.71
CA LYS A 50 18.99 38.99 -9.90
C LYS A 50 20.25 39.20 -10.75
N LEU A 51 20.28 38.68 -11.98
CA LEU A 51 21.48 38.72 -12.82
C LEU A 51 21.81 40.11 -13.42
N THR A 52 20.87 41.05 -13.38
CA THR A 52 20.98 42.39 -13.98
C THR A 52 21.85 43.39 -13.18
N SER A 53 22.30 43.03 -11.97
CA SER A 53 22.97 43.96 -11.04
C SER A 53 24.50 44.03 -11.11
N LEU A 54 25.17 43.22 -11.97
CA LEU A 54 26.61 42.93 -11.85
C LEU A 54 27.44 43.04 -13.15
N LYS A 55 27.18 44.05 -14.00
CA LYS A 55 28.08 44.41 -15.12
C LYS A 55 28.30 45.93 -15.27
N ALA A 56 29.40 46.41 -14.70
CA ALA A 56 29.99 47.74 -14.93
C ALA A 56 31.54 47.64 -14.90
N PRO A 57 32.30 48.54 -15.55
CA PRO A 57 33.45 48.10 -16.35
C PRO A 57 34.83 48.43 -15.78
N ILE A 58 35.87 47.90 -16.45
CA ILE A 58 37.26 48.37 -16.36
C ILE A 58 37.77 48.68 -17.77
N GLU A 59 38.35 49.86 -17.95
CA GLU A 59 38.94 50.35 -19.20
C GLU A 59 40.41 49.89 -19.36
N LEU A 60 40.91 49.86 -20.60
CA LEU A 60 42.20 50.48 -20.98
C LEU A 60 42.31 50.61 -22.51
N GLU A 61 43.31 51.37 -22.98
CA GLU A 61 43.18 52.15 -24.22
C GLU A 61 43.94 51.65 -25.48
N LYS A 62 43.34 51.93 -26.66
CA LYS A 62 43.99 52.31 -27.95
C LYS A 62 44.87 51.24 -28.67
N GLU A 63 45.12 51.29 -29.99
CA GLU A 63 44.90 52.33 -31.03
C GLU A 63 44.14 51.85 -32.30
N ASN A 64 43.48 52.83 -32.94
CA ASN A 64 43.06 52.97 -34.35
C ASN A 64 43.40 51.87 -35.40
N LYS A 65 42.39 51.49 -36.21
CA LYS A 65 42.15 52.17 -37.51
C LYS A 65 40.79 51.93 -38.18
N GLU A 66 40.10 53.06 -38.41
CA GLU A 66 39.32 53.46 -39.61
C GLU A 66 38.28 52.52 -40.29
N VAL A 67 37.02 52.99 -40.32
CA VAL A 67 36.15 53.12 -41.53
C VAL A 67 35.62 51.79 -42.16
N LYS A 68 34.31 51.53 -42.32
CA LYS A 68 33.12 52.41 -42.48
C LYS A 68 31.80 51.69 -42.10
N ASN A 69 30.79 52.48 -41.72
CA ASN A 69 29.36 52.12 -41.57
C ASN A 69 28.58 52.72 -42.77
N PRO A 70 27.23 52.58 -42.95
CA PRO A 70 26.24 51.60 -42.44
C PRO A 70 25.38 50.98 -43.57
N GLU A 71 24.32 50.22 -43.25
CA GLU A 71 22.90 50.64 -43.43
C GLU A 71 21.87 49.54 -43.08
N LYS A 72 20.86 49.93 -42.29
CA LYS A 72 19.43 49.52 -42.18
C LYS A 72 19.04 48.02 -42.21
N ASN A 73 18.28 47.50 -41.23
CA ASN A 73 16.93 47.83 -40.72
C ASN A 73 15.75 47.36 -41.59
N GLU A 74 14.66 47.01 -40.89
CA GLU A 74 13.27 46.85 -41.34
C GLU A 74 12.95 45.63 -42.24
N ASN A 75 11.78 45.00 -42.17
CA ASN A 75 10.79 44.86 -41.06
C ASN A 75 9.77 43.75 -41.48
N THR A 76 8.82 43.40 -40.59
CA THR A 76 7.51 42.77 -40.92
C THR A 76 7.52 41.38 -41.61
N GLU A 77 6.50 40.54 -41.59
CA GLU A 77 5.41 40.13 -40.68
C GLU A 77 4.51 39.16 -41.50
N ALA A 78 3.46 38.62 -40.90
CA ALA A 78 2.28 38.04 -41.57
C ALA A 78 2.44 36.74 -42.41
N LYS A 79 1.97 35.66 -41.78
CA LYS A 79 1.31 34.47 -42.33
C LYS A 79 0.48 34.73 -43.60
N GLU A 80 0.38 33.74 -44.49
CA GLU A 80 -0.84 32.91 -44.63
C GLU A 80 -0.56 31.63 -45.46
N ALA A 81 -1.59 30.82 -45.76
CA ALA A 81 -1.45 29.43 -46.20
C ALA A 81 -2.44 29.00 -47.31
N LEU A 82 -2.22 27.79 -47.86
CA LEU A 82 -3.18 26.84 -48.48
C LEU A 82 -2.86 26.39 -49.94
N LYS A 83 -2.66 25.06 -50.05
CA LYS A 83 -3.11 24.12 -51.12
C LYS A 83 -2.44 24.05 -52.50
N ASP A 84 -2.06 22.80 -52.83
CA ASP A 84 -2.46 21.97 -53.99
C ASP A 84 -2.48 22.64 -55.40
N ASP A 85 -1.95 22.06 -56.50
CA ASP A 85 -2.04 20.66 -56.95
C ASP A 85 -1.14 20.40 -58.23
N LYS A 86 -1.01 19.13 -58.67
CA LYS A 86 -0.59 18.59 -60.01
C LYS A 86 0.88 18.47 -60.47
N GLU A 87 1.22 17.22 -60.84
CA GLU A 87 1.69 16.70 -62.17
C GLU A 87 2.48 17.63 -63.15
N LYS A 88 3.47 17.18 -63.96
CA LYS A 88 3.63 15.89 -64.69
C LYS A 88 5.03 15.78 -65.41
N GLU A 89 5.37 14.57 -65.91
CA GLU A 89 6.27 14.28 -67.08
C GLU A 89 7.81 14.58 -66.97
N GLU A 90 8.76 13.93 -67.67
CA GLU A 90 8.77 12.89 -68.74
C GLU A 90 10.16 12.14 -68.85
N LEU A 91 10.19 10.92 -69.45
CA LEU A 91 11.29 10.28 -70.26
C LEU A 91 12.70 9.95 -69.66
N LYS A 92 13.50 8.93 -70.12
CA LYS A 92 13.28 7.64 -70.86
C LYS A 92 14.61 6.80 -70.92
N GLU A 93 14.53 5.58 -71.47
CA GLU A 93 15.61 4.67 -71.97
C GLU A 93 16.47 3.96 -70.91
N ASN A 94 17.00 2.73 -71.06
CA ASN A 94 16.86 1.49 -71.87
C ASN A 94 18.15 0.68 -71.56
N SER A 95 18.37 -0.63 -71.78
CA SER A 95 17.64 -1.86 -72.16
C SER A 95 18.70 -3.00 -72.14
N SER A 96 18.50 -4.31 -71.96
CA SER A 96 17.35 -5.26 -71.84
C SER A 96 17.94 -6.64 -71.43
N GLY A 97 17.21 -7.67 -70.96
CA GLY A 97 15.76 -7.85 -70.74
C GLY A 97 15.40 -9.35 -70.57
N GLU A 98 14.15 -9.70 -70.96
CA GLU A 98 13.62 -11.00 -71.45
C GLU A 98 13.81 -12.32 -70.64
N LYS A 99 12.81 -13.23 -70.50
CA LYS A 99 11.43 -13.31 -71.05
C LYS A 99 10.54 -14.29 -70.24
N SER A 100 9.23 -14.28 -70.51
CA SER A 100 8.20 -15.18 -69.97
C SER A 100 7.93 -16.42 -70.85
N ASN A 101 7.27 -17.46 -70.31
CA ASN A 101 6.00 -18.06 -70.82
C ASN A 101 5.65 -19.44 -70.21
N GLU A 102 4.35 -19.71 -70.08
CA GLU A 102 3.67 -21.03 -69.98
C GLU A 102 3.08 -21.39 -71.39
N PRO A 103 2.20 -22.40 -71.64
CA PRO A 103 1.60 -23.45 -70.80
C PRO A 103 1.47 -24.87 -71.46
N GLU A 104 0.65 -25.75 -70.85
CA GLU A 104 -0.13 -26.90 -71.42
C GLU A 104 0.53 -28.07 -72.20
N THR A 105 0.30 -29.33 -71.74
CA THR A 105 -0.51 -30.37 -72.44
C THR A 105 -0.55 -31.77 -71.75
N ASP A 106 -1.75 -32.37 -71.69
CA ASP A 106 -2.20 -33.76 -71.97
C ASP A 106 -1.20 -34.95 -72.15
N THR A 107 -1.52 -36.25 -71.92
CA THR A 107 -2.68 -36.98 -71.33
C THR A 107 -2.38 -38.49 -71.05
N SER A 108 -3.25 -39.15 -70.27
CA SER A 108 -3.78 -40.55 -70.43
C SER A 108 -3.15 -41.79 -69.73
N ASN A 109 -4.06 -42.55 -69.06
CA ASN A 109 -4.20 -44.02 -68.90
C ASN A 109 -3.10 -44.85 -68.16
N GLU A 110 -3.38 -46.01 -67.53
CA GLU A 110 -4.58 -46.88 -67.37
C GLU A 110 -4.99 -46.98 -65.86
N GLY A 111 -6.20 -47.36 -65.39
CA GLY A 111 -6.90 -48.67 -65.47
C GLY A 111 -6.60 -49.51 -64.20
N GLU A 112 -7.53 -50.10 -63.42
CA GLU A 112 -8.97 -50.38 -63.58
C GLU A 112 -9.76 -50.28 -62.23
N GLU A 113 -11.08 -50.02 -62.30
CA GLU A 113 -12.25 -50.56 -61.53
C GLU A 113 -12.17 -51.00 -60.01
N LYS A 114 -13.23 -50.92 -59.18
CA LYS A 114 -14.71 -50.94 -59.41
C LYS A 114 -15.55 -50.44 -58.20
N SER A 115 -16.72 -49.84 -58.47
CA SER A 115 -18.06 -49.90 -57.80
C SER A 115 -18.26 -50.32 -56.31
N SER A 116 -19.26 -49.88 -55.52
CA SER A 116 -20.32 -48.82 -55.62
C SER A 116 -21.37 -48.94 -54.46
N VAL A 117 -22.02 -47.84 -54.00
CA VAL A 117 -23.41 -47.77 -53.41
C VAL A 117 -23.61 -48.52 -52.04
N SER A 118 -24.55 -48.29 -51.11
CA SER A 118 -25.79 -47.47 -50.87
C SER A 118 -25.82 -47.02 -49.38
N ASP A 119 -26.31 -45.84 -48.95
CA ASP A 119 -27.70 -45.34 -48.73
C ASP A 119 -28.43 -45.78 -47.41
N ASP A 120 -29.20 -44.84 -46.85
CA ASP A 120 -30.39 -44.88 -45.95
C ASP A 120 -30.39 -45.27 -44.43
N GLU A 121 -30.86 -44.27 -43.65
CA GLU A 121 -31.84 -44.20 -42.52
C GLU A 121 -32.05 -45.25 -41.38
N ASP A 122 -31.90 -44.72 -40.15
CA ASP A 122 -32.82 -44.75 -38.97
C ASP A 122 -33.11 -46.03 -38.13
N SER A 123 -33.41 -45.75 -36.84
CA SER A 123 -34.28 -46.46 -35.90
C SER A 123 -33.76 -47.56 -34.94
N LYS A 124 -33.47 -47.09 -33.71
CA LYS A 124 -34.11 -47.49 -32.42
C LYS A 124 -34.13 -48.95 -31.88
N LYS A 125 -33.80 -48.99 -30.57
CA LYS A 125 -34.43 -49.75 -29.45
C LYS A 125 -34.02 -51.22 -29.15
N ASP A 126 -33.61 -51.40 -27.89
CA ASP A 126 -34.02 -52.38 -26.85
C ASP A 126 -33.87 -53.91 -27.13
N GLU A 127 -33.79 -54.82 -26.15
CA GLU A 127 -33.99 -54.75 -24.68
C GLU A 127 -33.10 -55.80 -23.91
N GLU A 128 -33.37 -56.03 -22.62
CA GLU A 128 -32.56 -56.80 -21.63
C GLU A 128 -32.40 -58.32 -21.87
N ILE A 129 -31.50 -59.00 -21.11
CA ILE A 129 -31.83 -60.10 -20.14
C ILE A 129 -30.57 -60.76 -19.49
N LYS A 130 -30.68 -61.21 -18.21
CA LYS A 130 -29.71 -62.00 -17.37
C LYS A 130 -30.06 -63.52 -17.38
N PRO A 131 -29.52 -64.49 -16.56
CA PRO A 131 -28.51 -64.49 -15.47
C PRO A 131 -27.52 -65.71 -15.44
N GLU A 132 -26.66 -65.77 -14.39
CA GLU A 132 -26.20 -66.98 -13.61
C GLU A 132 -25.49 -68.19 -14.29
N SER A 133 -24.68 -69.06 -13.63
CA SER A 133 -24.20 -69.25 -12.23
C SER A 133 -22.88 -70.09 -12.15
N ASP A 134 -22.44 -70.45 -10.92
CA ASP A 134 -21.71 -71.70 -10.51
C ASP A 134 -20.16 -71.83 -10.63
N GLU A 135 -19.40 -72.49 -9.71
CA GLU A 135 -19.67 -73.04 -8.35
C GLU A 135 -18.33 -73.39 -7.56
N LYS A 136 -18.46 -73.82 -6.28
CA LYS A 136 -17.51 -74.59 -5.40
C LYS A 136 -16.32 -73.82 -4.75
N LYS A 137 -15.74 -74.17 -3.57
CA LYS A 137 -15.98 -74.96 -2.31
C LYS A 137 -14.58 -75.32 -1.73
N SER A 138 -14.28 -75.59 -0.45
CA SER A 138 -15.05 -75.95 0.78
C SER A 138 -14.22 -75.78 2.08
N ASP A 139 -14.87 -75.53 3.23
CA ASP A 139 -14.83 -76.21 4.57
C ASP A 139 -13.47 -76.67 5.20
N ASN A 140 -13.20 -76.76 6.53
CA ASN A 140 -13.75 -76.29 7.84
C ASN A 140 -12.59 -76.45 8.92
N GLU A 141 -12.63 -76.57 10.28
CA GLU A 141 -13.62 -76.83 11.37
C GLU A 141 -13.23 -76.17 12.73
N ILE A 142 -14.25 -75.78 13.52
CA ILE A 142 -14.49 -75.93 14.99
C ILE A 142 -13.42 -75.68 16.11
N LYS A 143 -13.85 -74.80 17.04
CA LYS A 143 -13.35 -74.37 18.39
C LYS A 143 -12.84 -75.42 19.41
N LYS A 144 -11.96 -74.99 20.35
CA LYS A 144 -12.21 -75.14 21.82
C LYS A 144 -11.34 -74.26 22.78
N ASN A 145 -12.02 -73.74 23.80
CA ASN A 145 -11.71 -73.39 25.22
C ASN A 145 -10.24 -73.25 25.72
N GLU A 146 -9.89 -72.16 26.45
CA GLU A 146 -9.72 -72.02 27.93
C GLU A 146 -8.41 -72.67 28.49
N ASP A 147 -7.80 -72.30 29.62
CA ASP A 147 -8.24 -71.55 30.82
C ASP A 147 -7.04 -70.89 31.57
N THR A 148 -7.32 -70.06 32.58
CA THR A 148 -6.54 -69.74 33.80
C THR A 148 -5.45 -68.65 33.82
N LYS A 149 -5.27 -67.84 34.89
CA LYS A 149 -6.08 -67.28 36.04
C LYS A 149 -5.07 -66.47 36.96
N ASN A 150 -5.38 -65.56 37.90
CA ASN A 150 -6.62 -64.97 38.46
C ASN A 150 -6.32 -63.63 39.19
N ASP A 151 -7.39 -62.89 39.57
CA ASP A 151 -7.52 -61.96 40.73
C ASP A 151 -6.61 -60.67 40.81
N LYS A 152 -7.08 -59.47 41.22
CA LYS A 152 -8.43 -59.00 41.65
C LYS A 152 -8.56 -57.45 41.66
N ASP A 153 -9.80 -56.96 41.60
CA ASP A 153 -10.46 -55.77 42.23
C ASP A 153 -9.62 -54.50 42.56
N SER A 154 -10.06 -53.25 42.41
CA SER A 154 -11.31 -52.56 41.98
C SER A 154 -10.94 -51.08 41.63
N GLU A 155 -11.75 -50.12 41.17
CA GLU A 155 -13.09 -49.63 41.56
C GLU A 155 -13.74 -48.77 40.43
N ASN A 156 -15.07 -48.53 40.51
CA ASN A 156 -15.89 -47.37 40.08
C ASN A 156 -15.65 -46.65 38.71
N LYS A 157 -16.67 -46.32 37.91
CA LYS A 157 -17.82 -45.40 38.16
C LYS A 157 -17.37 -43.96 38.49
N GLU A 158 -18.08 -42.90 38.06
CA GLU A 158 -19.48 -42.82 37.63
C GLU A 158 -19.68 -41.76 36.53
N ALA A 159 -20.86 -41.75 35.90
CA ALA A 159 -21.31 -40.70 34.98
C ALA A 159 -22.74 -40.31 35.35
N SER A 160 -23.10 -39.05 35.14
CA SER A 160 -24.49 -38.58 35.22
C SER A 160 -24.72 -37.39 34.30
N GLU A 161 -25.60 -37.57 33.33
CA GLU A 161 -26.40 -36.49 32.75
C GLU A 161 -27.24 -35.88 33.90
N ASP A 162 -27.48 -34.57 33.86
CA ASP A 162 -28.53 -33.96 34.70
C ASP A 162 -29.60 -33.35 33.80
N THR A 163 -30.79 -33.95 33.84
CA THR A 163 -31.90 -33.61 32.93
C THR A 163 -32.77 -32.53 33.55
N VAL A 164 -32.69 -31.31 33.01
CA VAL A 164 -33.66 -30.25 33.35
C VAL A 164 -35.02 -30.65 32.79
N LYS A 165 -36.05 -30.53 33.63
CA LYS A 165 -37.36 -31.15 33.41
C LYS A 165 -38.23 -30.35 32.45
N VAL A 166 -39.09 -31.09 31.74
CA VAL A 166 -40.32 -30.53 31.17
C VAL A 166 -41.34 -30.38 32.30
N ASP A 167 -41.70 -29.15 32.66
CA ASP A 167 -42.84 -28.84 33.52
C ASP A 167 -44.00 -28.30 32.66
N ASP A 168 -45.05 -29.12 32.48
CA ASP A 168 -46.26 -28.78 31.72
C ASP A 168 -47.13 -27.76 32.50
N ALA A 169 -47.01 -26.47 32.17
CA ALA A 169 -47.63 -25.37 32.92
C ALA A 169 -48.43 -24.36 32.07
N LYS A 170 -49.39 -24.87 31.28
CA LYS A 170 -50.50 -24.14 30.61
C LYS A 170 -50.14 -23.18 29.46
N LYS A 171 -51.01 -23.22 28.44
CA LYS A 171 -51.15 -22.17 27.44
C LYS A 171 -51.56 -20.85 28.09
N ASP A 172 -50.92 -19.77 27.66
CA ASP A 172 -51.59 -18.48 27.49
C ASP A 172 -51.23 -17.95 26.10
N ASN A 173 -52.17 -17.28 25.43
CA ASN A 173 -52.01 -16.90 24.01
C ASN A 173 -51.41 -15.48 23.91
N GLY A 174 -50.09 -15.38 23.94
CA GLY A 174 -49.34 -14.18 23.55
C GLY A 174 -48.45 -14.47 22.33
N GLU A 175 -48.47 -13.60 21.33
CA GLU A 175 -47.61 -13.72 20.15
C GLU A 175 -46.17 -13.33 20.51
N VAL A 176 -45.28 -14.31 20.60
CA VAL A 176 -43.83 -14.08 20.73
C VAL A 176 -43.26 -13.84 19.33
N LYS A 177 -42.98 -12.57 18.99
CA LYS A 177 -42.19 -12.23 17.79
C LYS A 177 -40.79 -12.82 17.92
N ASN A 178 -40.31 -13.52 16.89
CA ASN A 178 -38.99 -14.15 16.89
C ASN A 178 -37.91 -13.15 16.44
N GLU A 179 -36.83 -13.04 17.23
CA GLU A 179 -35.69 -12.15 16.91
C GLU A 179 -34.96 -12.53 15.60
N GLY A 180 -35.10 -13.78 15.15
CA GLY A 180 -34.48 -14.31 13.94
C GLY A 180 -35.15 -13.92 12.61
N GLU A 181 -36.08 -12.97 12.59
CA GLU A 181 -36.83 -12.59 11.37
C GLU A 181 -36.42 -11.23 10.78
N ASN A 182 -35.71 -10.39 11.54
CA ASN A 182 -35.24 -9.06 11.12
C ASN A 182 -33.72 -8.97 10.85
N LYS A 183 -33.04 -10.12 10.66
CA LYS A 183 -31.57 -10.21 10.71
C LYS A 183 -30.96 -10.65 9.38
N PHE A 184 -29.87 -9.98 8.98
CA PHE A 184 -29.09 -10.29 7.78
C PHE A 184 -27.64 -10.61 8.19
N ASP A 185 -27.17 -11.83 7.90
CA ASP A 185 -25.80 -12.27 8.20
C ASP A 185 -24.91 -12.25 6.96
N ILE A 186 -23.88 -11.40 6.99
CA ILE A 186 -22.99 -11.09 5.89
C ILE A 186 -21.56 -11.51 6.23
N SER A 187 -20.84 -12.07 5.27
CA SER A 187 -19.38 -12.11 5.26
C SER A 187 -18.82 -11.25 4.14
N ILE A 188 -17.66 -10.65 4.37
CA ILE A 188 -16.95 -9.76 3.45
C ILE A 188 -15.51 -10.25 3.35
N ILE A 189 -15.06 -10.44 2.12
CA ILE A 189 -13.65 -10.58 1.75
C ILE A 189 -13.33 -9.51 0.70
N SER A 190 -12.05 -9.33 0.39
CA SER A 190 -11.60 -8.35 -0.59
C SER A 190 -10.27 -8.79 -1.19
N ASP A 191 -9.92 -8.21 -2.34
CA ASP A 191 -8.58 -8.27 -2.93
C ASP A 191 -8.09 -9.73 -3.02
N THR A 192 -8.96 -10.63 -3.49
CA THR A 192 -8.71 -12.08 -3.49
C THR A 192 -7.62 -12.48 -4.46
N HIS A 193 -7.41 -11.66 -5.51
CA HIS A 193 -6.33 -11.77 -6.48
C HIS A 193 -6.02 -13.20 -6.97
N VAL A 194 -7.06 -13.97 -7.28
CA VAL A 194 -6.87 -15.39 -7.59
C VAL A 194 -6.09 -15.58 -8.89
N LEU A 195 -5.14 -16.51 -8.87
CA LEU A 195 -4.46 -17.07 -10.05
C LEU A 195 -4.58 -18.60 -9.98
N PRO A 196 -5.48 -19.23 -10.75
CA PRO A 196 -5.68 -20.67 -10.74
C PRO A 196 -4.38 -21.45 -11.03
N GLU A 197 -4.23 -22.63 -10.42
CA GLU A 197 -3.08 -23.53 -10.62
C GLU A 197 -2.74 -23.77 -12.09
N SER A 198 -3.77 -23.81 -12.95
CA SER A 198 -3.64 -24.01 -14.41
C SER A 198 -2.95 -22.86 -15.16
N MET A 199 -2.75 -21.71 -14.53
CA MET A 199 -2.04 -20.54 -15.08
C MET A 199 -0.67 -20.30 -14.43
N GLN A 200 -0.31 -21.11 -13.43
CA GLN A 200 0.93 -20.95 -12.68
C GLN A 200 2.10 -21.62 -13.42
N GLY A 201 3.26 -20.97 -13.39
CA GLY A 201 4.51 -21.49 -13.93
C GLY A 201 5.33 -22.25 -12.89
N LYS A 202 6.51 -22.71 -13.31
CA LYS A 202 7.52 -23.30 -12.42
C LYS A 202 8.65 -22.31 -12.10
N GLU A 203 9.52 -22.64 -11.16
CA GLU A 203 10.62 -21.80 -10.70
C GLU A 203 11.70 -21.59 -11.78
N ASP A 204 11.82 -22.53 -12.72
CA ASP A 204 12.66 -22.41 -13.91
C ASP A 204 12.02 -21.53 -15.01
N ASN A 205 10.69 -21.33 -15.01
CA ASN A 205 10.07 -20.21 -15.73
C ASN A 205 10.48 -18.90 -15.05
N LYS A 206 11.52 -18.27 -15.62
CA LYS A 206 12.11 -17.04 -15.09
C LYS A 206 11.09 -15.92 -14.94
N ASP A 207 10.09 -15.81 -15.82
CA ASP A 207 9.08 -14.75 -15.73
C ASP A 207 8.05 -15.01 -14.64
N PHE A 208 7.68 -16.28 -14.41
CA PHE A 208 6.88 -16.65 -13.24
C PHE A 208 7.65 -16.38 -11.95
N THR A 209 8.92 -16.79 -11.86
CA THR A 209 9.79 -16.50 -10.71
C THR A 209 10.03 -15.01 -10.52
N ASN A 210 10.09 -14.22 -11.59
CA ASN A 210 10.13 -12.77 -11.50
C ASN A 210 8.81 -12.23 -10.93
N ALA A 211 7.64 -12.68 -11.41
CA ALA A 211 6.33 -12.26 -10.89
C ALA A 211 6.12 -12.65 -9.42
N LYS A 212 6.37 -13.93 -9.07
CA LYS A 212 6.32 -14.50 -7.71
C LYS A 212 7.13 -13.66 -6.72
N ASN A 213 8.29 -13.17 -7.17
CA ASN A 213 9.19 -12.35 -6.37
C ASN A 213 9.16 -10.86 -6.75
N SER A 214 8.07 -10.33 -7.31
CA SER A 214 7.87 -8.88 -7.57
C SER A 214 6.54 -8.33 -7.05
N ASP A 215 5.69 -9.18 -6.46
CA ASP A 215 4.45 -8.79 -5.78
C ASP A 215 4.53 -9.07 -4.27
N ARG A 216 3.70 -8.37 -3.49
CA ARG A 216 3.50 -8.62 -2.04
C ARG A 216 2.49 -9.72 -1.75
N LYS A 217 1.77 -10.18 -2.79
CA LYS A 217 0.62 -11.09 -2.71
C LYS A 217 1.06 -12.55 -2.74
N LEU A 218 0.44 -13.36 -1.89
CA LEU A 218 0.47 -14.82 -1.93
C LEU A 218 -0.43 -15.36 -3.06
N PHE A 219 -0.09 -15.00 -4.31
CA PHE A 219 -0.93 -15.34 -5.47
C PHE A 219 -0.77 -16.80 -5.93
N VAL A 220 0.35 -17.45 -5.60
CA VAL A 220 0.58 -18.89 -5.83
C VAL A 220 -0.37 -19.70 -4.94
N GLU A 221 -0.52 -19.24 -3.70
CA GLU A 221 -1.33 -19.80 -2.63
C GLU A 221 -2.82 -19.37 -2.72
N SER A 222 -3.17 -18.48 -3.65
CA SER A 222 -4.45 -17.77 -3.69
C SER A 222 -5.68 -18.68 -3.74
N THR A 223 -5.60 -19.81 -4.46
CA THR A 223 -6.69 -20.80 -4.54
C THR A 223 -6.97 -21.45 -3.19
N GLY A 224 -5.92 -21.84 -2.45
CA GLY A 224 -6.00 -22.41 -1.12
C GLY A 224 -6.44 -21.40 -0.06
N LEU A 225 -6.01 -20.14 -0.19
CA LEU A 225 -6.45 -19.04 0.67
C LEU A 225 -7.92 -18.69 0.46
N LEU A 226 -8.39 -18.66 -0.79
CA LEU A 226 -9.79 -18.50 -1.16
C LEU A 226 -10.66 -19.63 -0.60
N ASP A 227 -10.24 -20.89 -0.75
CA ASP A 227 -10.97 -22.04 -0.19
C ASP A 227 -11.00 -21.99 1.35
N SER A 228 -9.91 -21.62 2.02
CA SER A 228 -9.91 -21.37 3.47
C SER A 228 -10.86 -20.24 3.88
N ALA A 229 -10.93 -19.14 3.13
CA ALA A 229 -11.89 -18.06 3.38
C ALA A 229 -13.33 -18.54 3.22
N ILE A 230 -13.65 -19.24 2.13
CA ILE A 230 -14.98 -19.81 1.85
C ILE A 230 -15.39 -20.80 2.96
N ASN A 231 -14.46 -21.57 3.50
CA ASN A 231 -14.73 -22.47 4.64
C ASN A 231 -15.07 -21.69 5.93
N ILE A 232 -14.37 -20.59 6.25
CA ILE A 232 -14.72 -19.72 7.38
C ILE A 232 -16.13 -19.12 7.19
N ILE A 233 -16.48 -18.71 5.97
CA ILE A 233 -17.80 -18.16 5.61
C ILE A 233 -18.91 -19.24 5.73
N GLU A 234 -18.59 -20.49 5.39
CA GLU A 234 -19.48 -21.65 5.53
C GLU A 234 -19.70 -22.02 7.01
N GLU A 235 -18.65 -22.05 7.83
CA GLU A 235 -18.71 -22.29 9.29
C GLU A 235 -19.46 -21.16 10.01
N LYS A 236 -19.30 -19.90 9.58
CA LYS A 236 -20.08 -18.76 10.09
C LYS A 236 -21.56 -18.86 9.77
N GLY A 237 -21.93 -19.61 8.73
CA GLY A 237 -23.31 -19.76 8.27
C GLY A 237 -23.88 -18.54 7.54
N SER A 238 -23.03 -17.65 6.99
CA SER A 238 -23.49 -16.41 6.35
C SER A 238 -24.45 -16.65 5.18
N GLN A 239 -25.40 -15.73 5.04
CA GLN A 239 -26.38 -15.67 3.96
C GLN A 239 -25.84 -14.89 2.75
N ILE A 240 -25.18 -13.76 3.00
CA ILE A 240 -24.63 -12.88 1.97
C ILE A 240 -23.10 -12.94 1.99
N LEU A 241 -22.48 -13.09 0.83
CA LEU A 241 -21.04 -12.94 0.63
C LEU A 241 -20.76 -11.73 -0.26
N ILE A 242 -19.95 -10.80 0.23
CA ILE A 242 -19.47 -9.61 -0.47
C ILE A 242 -17.99 -9.78 -0.83
N ILE A 243 -17.61 -9.42 -2.06
CA ILE A 243 -16.21 -9.20 -2.47
C ILE A 243 -16.05 -7.78 -3.00
N SER A 244 -15.18 -6.99 -2.38
CA SER A 244 -14.96 -5.55 -2.63
C SER A 244 -13.86 -5.28 -3.67
N GLY A 245 -13.93 -6.00 -4.80
CA GLY A 245 -12.99 -5.84 -5.93
C GLY A 245 -11.67 -6.57 -5.79
N ASP A 246 -10.84 -6.42 -6.82
CA ASP A 246 -9.59 -7.13 -7.08
C ASP A 246 -9.73 -8.64 -6.90
N LEU A 247 -10.70 -9.15 -7.66
CA LEU A 247 -11.13 -10.53 -7.68
C LEU A 247 -10.00 -11.46 -8.17
N THR A 248 -9.28 -11.01 -9.20
CA THR A 248 -8.23 -11.75 -9.91
C THR A 248 -6.86 -11.09 -9.81
N LYS A 249 -5.79 -11.83 -10.11
CA LYS A 249 -4.43 -11.33 -9.99
C LYS A 249 -4.19 -10.11 -10.90
N ASP A 250 -4.49 -10.23 -12.19
CA ASP A 250 -4.40 -9.13 -13.15
C ASP A 250 -5.45 -9.23 -14.28
N GLY A 251 -6.71 -9.57 -13.95
CA GLY A 251 -7.84 -9.47 -14.89
C GLY A 251 -7.91 -10.60 -15.92
N GLU A 252 -7.19 -11.70 -15.65
CA GLU A 252 -7.23 -12.90 -16.49
C GLU A 252 -8.64 -13.51 -16.50
N LYS A 253 -9.24 -13.66 -17.69
CA LYS A 253 -10.62 -14.14 -17.85
C LYS A 253 -10.85 -15.51 -17.21
N LEU A 254 -9.88 -16.42 -17.35
CA LEU A 254 -9.91 -17.75 -16.73
C LEU A 254 -9.87 -17.68 -15.19
N SER A 255 -9.20 -16.68 -14.60
CA SER A 255 -9.24 -16.43 -13.15
C SER A 255 -10.63 -15.95 -12.70
N HIS A 256 -11.30 -15.11 -13.49
CA HIS A 256 -12.68 -14.69 -13.22
C HIS A 256 -13.67 -15.84 -13.32
N GLU A 257 -13.57 -16.67 -14.35
CA GLU A 257 -14.39 -17.88 -14.54
C GLU A 257 -14.20 -18.89 -13.39
N TYR A 258 -12.95 -19.11 -12.96
CA TYR A 258 -12.62 -19.95 -11.79
C TYR A 258 -13.29 -19.43 -10.50
N LEU A 259 -13.18 -18.12 -10.22
CA LEU A 259 -13.81 -17.53 -9.04
C LEU A 259 -15.34 -17.61 -9.13
N ALA A 260 -15.93 -17.32 -10.29
CA ALA A 260 -17.37 -17.41 -10.50
C ALA A 260 -17.88 -18.84 -10.24
N GLN A 261 -17.15 -19.88 -10.68
CA GLN A 261 -17.48 -21.27 -10.34
C GLN A 261 -17.44 -21.51 -8.82
N LYS A 262 -16.36 -21.12 -8.14
CA LYS A 262 -16.23 -21.28 -6.67
C LYS A 262 -17.36 -20.60 -5.89
N LEU A 263 -17.76 -19.41 -6.32
CA LEU A 263 -18.85 -18.64 -5.70
C LEU A 263 -20.22 -19.27 -5.99
N LYS A 264 -20.43 -19.83 -7.19
CA LYS A 264 -21.63 -20.60 -7.55
C LYS A 264 -21.77 -21.85 -6.70
N GLU A 265 -20.68 -22.62 -6.56
CA GLU A 265 -20.62 -23.79 -5.68
C GLU A 265 -20.88 -23.45 -4.21
N TRP A 266 -20.50 -22.26 -3.73
CA TRP A 266 -20.87 -21.79 -2.38
C TRP A 266 -22.35 -21.39 -2.26
N GLN A 267 -22.89 -20.71 -3.28
CA GLN A 267 -24.28 -20.26 -3.30
C GLN A 267 -25.26 -21.45 -3.38
N GLU A 268 -25.02 -22.40 -4.28
CA GLU A 268 -25.91 -23.55 -4.53
C GLU A 268 -25.97 -24.54 -3.35
N LYS A 269 -24.98 -24.55 -2.43
CA LYS A 269 -24.97 -25.39 -1.23
C LYS A 269 -26.14 -25.12 -0.26
N LYS A 270 -26.69 -23.90 -0.20
CA LYS A 270 -27.78 -23.52 0.72
C LYS A 270 -28.74 -22.50 0.09
N PRO A 271 -30.05 -22.81 -0.05
CA PRO A 271 -31.04 -21.85 -0.56
C PRO A 271 -31.07 -20.55 0.24
N GLY A 272 -31.33 -19.44 -0.45
CA GLY A 272 -31.36 -18.09 0.14
C GLY A 272 -29.98 -17.42 0.30
N ARG A 273 -28.90 -18.07 -0.15
CA ARG A 273 -27.58 -17.43 -0.28
C ARG A 273 -27.52 -16.45 -1.44
N SER A 274 -26.80 -15.35 -1.25
CA SER A 274 -26.48 -14.37 -2.29
C SER A 274 -25.00 -14.02 -2.32
N VAL A 275 -24.50 -13.77 -3.52
CA VAL A 275 -23.19 -13.18 -3.79
C VAL A 275 -23.35 -11.73 -4.25
N ILE A 276 -22.41 -10.87 -3.85
CA ILE A 276 -22.20 -9.49 -4.30
C ILE A 276 -20.73 -9.37 -4.68
N VAL A 277 -20.43 -8.98 -5.92
CA VAL A 277 -19.08 -8.58 -6.35
C VAL A 277 -19.14 -7.23 -7.07
N VAL A 278 -18.07 -6.45 -6.93
CA VAL A 278 -17.74 -5.28 -7.75
C VAL A 278 -16.34 -5.51 -8.36
N PRO A 279 -15.96 -4.88 -9.48
CA PRO A 279 -14.59 -4.93 -9.98
C PRO A 279 -13.66 -4.04 -9.12
N GLY A 280 -12.40 -4.44 -9.01
CA GLY A 280 -11.31 -3.55 -8.59
C GLY A 280 -10.44 -3.10 -9.76
N ASN A 281 -9.34 -2.41 -9.48
CA ASN A 281 -8.47 -1.88 -10.54
C ASN A 281 -7.63 -2.96 -11.26
N HIS A 282 -7.57 -4.19 -10.74
CA HIS A 282 -6.86 -5.30 -11.39
C HIS A 282 -7.74 -6.09 -12.36
N ASP A 283 -9.06 -6.01 -12.27
CA ASP A 283 -9.99 -6.96 -12.91
C ASP A 283 -10.29 -6.68 -14.40
N ILE A 284 -10.55 -5.42 -14.78
CA ILE A 284 -11.07 -5.07 -16.12
C ILE A 284 -9.96 -4.43 -16.98
N TYR A 285 -9.81 -4.93 -18.22
CA TYR A 285 -8.83 -4.47 -19.23
C TYR A 285 -7.36 -4.37 -18.76
N ASN A 286 -7.00 -5.13 -17.72
CA ASN A 286 -5.66 -5.08 -17.16
C ASN A 286 -4.63 -5.67 -18.12
N HIS A 287 -3.68 -4.82 -18.55
CA HIS A 287 -2.61 -5.18 -19.46
C HIS A 287 -1.52 -6.08 -18.84
N ASN A 288 -1.70 -6.50 -17.58
CA ASN A 288 -0.81 -7.42 -16.87
C ASN A 288 -1.37 -8.85 -16.75
N ALA A 289 -2.49 -9.16 -17.42
CA ALA A 289 -3.02 -10.51 -17.54
C ALA A 289 -2.03 -11.43 -18.25
N TYR A 290 -1.48 -12.42 -17.54
CA TYR A 290 -0.49 -13.35 -18.09
C TYR A 290 -0.71 -14.78 -17.60
N ASP A 291 -0.58 -15.73 -18.53
CA ASP A 291 -0.40 -17.15 -18.26
C ASP A 291 1.11 -17.47 -18.21
N PHE A 292 1.49 -18.35 -17.29
CA PHE A 292 2.86 -18.79 -17.06
C PHE A 292 3.03 -20.32 -17.18
N SER A 293 1.94 -21.05 -17.43
CA SER A 293 1.88 -22.52 -17.45
C SER A 293 2.69 -23.16 -18.58
N SER A 294 2.95 -22.43 -19.67
CA SER A 294 3.72 -22.88 -20.84
C SER A 294 5.24 -22.97 -20.60
N GLY A 295 5.74 -22.40 -19.49
CA GLY A 295 7.18 -22.26 -19.22
C GLY A 295 7.78 -20.92 -19.66
N GLU A 296 7.01 -20.08 -20.35
CA GLU A 296 7.29 -18.66 -20.63
C GLU A 296 6.11 -17.79 -20.17
N ARG A 297 6.13 -16.48 -20.44
CA ARG A 297 5.04 -15.54 -20.12
C ARG A 297 4.22 -15.23 -21.37
N VAL A 298 2.97 -15.68 -21.40
CA VAL A 298 2.04 -15.52 -22.53
C VAL A 298 0.91 -14.58 -22.13
N GLU A 299 0.49 -13.66 -23.00
CA GLU A 299 -0.68 -12.79 -22.72
C GLU A 299 -1.94 -13.64 -22.56
N ALA A 300 -2.61 -13.51 -21.41
CA ALA A 300 -3.88 -14.15 -21.15
C ALA A 300 -5.03 -13.33 -21.75
N GLU A 301 -6.18 -13.98 -22.02
CA GLU A 301 -7.39 -13.26 -22.40
C GLU A 301 -7.81 -12.31 -21.27
N ARG A 302 -7.95 -11.02 -21.60
CA ARG A 302 -8.27 -9.94 -20.66
C ARG A 302 -9.78 -9.78 -20.55
N THR A 303 -10.28 -9.64 -19.33
CA THR A 303 -11.71 -9.45 -19.08
C THR A 303 -12.16 -8.05 -19.51
N SER A 304 -13.12 -7.98 -20.44
CA SER A 304 -13.83 -6.73 -20.77
C SER A 304 -14.99 -6.48 -19.77
N PRO A 305 -15.59 -5.27 -19.75
CA PRO A 305 -16.74 -4.98 -18.89
C PRO A 305 -17.95 -5.88 -19.20
N ASP A 306 -18.16 -6.22 -20.47
CA ASP A 306 -19.20 -7.16 -20.89
C ASP A 306 -18.85 -8.60 -20.50
N ASP A 307 -17.58 -9.04 -20.56
CA ASP A 307 -17.16 -10.34 -20.02
C ASP A 307 -17.45 -10.44 -18.52
N PHE A 308 -17.09 -9.41 -17.74
CA PHE A 308 -17.32 -9.36 -16.29
C PHE A 308 -18.81 -9.52 -15.96
N ILE A 309 -19.69 -8.80 -16.67
CA ILE A 309 -21.15 -8.90 -16.52
C ILE A 309 -21.67 -10.29 -16.93
N ASN A 310 -21.09 -10.92 -17.95
CA ASN A 310 -21.50 -12.26 -18.39
C ASN A 310 -21.06 -13.36 -17.42
N ILE A 311 -19.79 -13.33 -16.96
CA ILE A 311 -19.19 -14.32 -16.05
C ILE A 311 -19.89 -14.32 -14.69
N TYR A 312 -20.13 -13.15 -14.10
CA TYR A 312 -20.90 -13.01 -12.86
C TYR A 312 -22.42 -12.90 -13.11
N GLY A 313 -22.88 -13.17 -14.33
CA GLY A 313 -24.24 -12.92 -14.78
C GLY A 313 -25.29 -13.66 -13.96
N ASP A 314 -25.15 -14.97 -13.80
CA ASP A 314 -26.15 -15.80 -13.11
C ASP A 314 -26.09 -15.63 -11.58
N LEU A 315 -24.94 -15.22 -11.03
CA LEU A 315 -24.72 -14.96 -9.60
C LEU A 315 -25.32 -13.62 -9.16
N VAL A 316 -25.07 -12.60 -9.98
CA VAL A 316 -25.30 -11.18 -9.67
C VAL A 316 -26.29 -10.57 -10.66
N TYR A 317 -25.88 -10.31 -11.91
CA TYR A 317 -26.58 -9.37 -12.81
C TYR A 317 -27.94 -9.82 -13.35
N LYS A 318 -28.27 -11.13 -13.28
CA LYS A 318 -29.55 -11.73 -13.70
C LYS A 318 -30.39 -12.25 -12.53
N ASN A 319 -29.93 -12.04 -11.29
CA ASN A 319 -30.55 -12.55 -10.08
C ASN A 319 -31.80 -11.72 -9.71
N SER A 320 -32.85 -12.39 -9.20
CA SER A 320 -34.10 -11.78 -8.70
C SER A 320 -33.94 -10.72 -7.61
N GLU A 321 -32.81 -10.72 -6.88
CA GLU A 321 -32.49 -9.68 -5.88
C GLU A 321 -32.13 -8.32 -6.52
N ILE A 322 -31.79 -8.29 -7.82
CA ILE A 322 -31.43 -7.04 -8.52
C ILE A 322 -32.69 -6.21 -8.78
N ILE A 323 -32.73 -4.99 -8.24
CA ILE A 323 -33.83 -4.05 -8.43
C ILE A 323 -33.48 -2.85 -9.33
N SER A 324 -32.19 -2.60 -9.55
CA SER A 324 -31.70 -1.54 -10.46
C SER A 324 -30.27 -1.85 -10.92
N GLN A 325 -29.90 -1.41 -12.12
CA GLN A 325 -28.54 -1.46 -12.67
C GLN A 325 -28.22 -0.11 -13.31
N TYR A 326 -27.05 0.47 -13.01
CA TYR A 326 -26.74 1.84 -13.43
C TYR A 326 -26.77 1.96 -14.95
N ARG A 327 -26.21 0.98 -15.68
CA ARG A 327 -26.22 0.94 -17.14
C ARG A 327 -27.61 1.00 -17.79
N ASP A 328 -28.62 0.50 -17.09
CA ASP A 328 -29.99 0.42 -17.57
C ASP A 328 -30.79 1.71 -17.22
N SER A 329 -30.19 2.66 -16.49
CA SER A 329 -30.77 3.96 -16.14
C SER A 329 -30.68 4.98 -17.28
N ASP A 330 -31.61 5.94 -17.31
CA ASP A 330 -31.59 7.01 -18.32
C ASP A 330 -30.49 8.05 -18.07
N ILE A 331 -30.06 8.20 -16.81
CA ILE A 331 -28.88 9.00 -16.41
C ILE A 331 -27.64 8.43 -17.12
N TYR A 332 -27.41 7.12 -17.05
CA TYR A 332 -26.28 6.48 -17.70
C TYR A 332 -26.35 6.55 -19.23
N LYS A 333 -27.52 6.33 -19.83
CA LYS A 333 -27.68 6.41 -21.31
C LYS A 333 -27.32 7.80 -21.83
N ALA A 334 -27.70 8.86 -21.09
CA ALA A 334 -27.31 10.23 -21.40
C ALA A 334 -25.79 10.47 -21.19
N TYR A 335 -25.23 9.97 -20.09
CA TYR A 335 -23.79 10.03 -19.78
C TYR A 335 -22.94 9.35 -20.86
N LEU A 336 -23.25 8.10 -21.21
CA LEU A 336 -22.60 7.32 -22.25
C LEU A 336 -22.66 8.00 -23.62
N ALA A 337 -23.82 8.56 -23.99
CA ALA A 337 -23.96 9.33 -25.23
C ALA A 337 -23.04 10.56 -25.25
N ALA A 338 -22.99 11.32 -24.16
CA ALA A 338 -22.13 12.51 -24.04
C ALA A 338 -20.63 12.15 -24.04
N VAL A 339 -20.23 11.05 -23.39
CA VAL A 339 -18.86 10.49 -23.43
C VAL A 339 -18.48 10.10 -24.86
N ASN A 340 -19.34 9.34 -25.54
CA ASN A 340 -19.12 8.91 -26.93
C ASN A 340 -19.03 10.09 -27.90
N GLU A 341 -19.85 11.13 -27.75
CA GLU A 341 -19.78 12.36 -28.55
C GLU A 341 -18.49 13.14 -28.28
N LYS A 342 -18.14 13.35 -27.00
CA LYS A 342 -16.97 14.12 -26.57
C LYS A 342 -15.65 13.52 -27.08
N TYR A 343 -15.48 12.21 -26.95
CA TYR A 343 -14.21 11.53 -27.22
C TYR A 343 -14.15 10.80 -28.58
N LYS A 344 -15.27 10.65 -29.30
CA LYS A 344 -15.35 10.04 -30.65
C LYS A 344 -14.75 8.63 -30.72
N ARG A 345 -15.10 7.82 -29.73
CA ARG A 345 -14.54 6.51 -29.42
C ARG A 345 -14.71 5.49 -30.55
N GLU A 346 -13.82 4.50 -30.58
CA GLU A 346 -13.89 3.37 -31.51
C GLU A 346 -15.07 2.44 -31.17
N GLU A 347 -15.56 1.68 -32.16
CA GLU A 347 -16.87 1.00 -32.05
C GLU A 347 -16.95 0.01 -30.88
N GLU A 348 -15.86 -0.70 -30.59
CA GLU A 348 -15.78 -1.68 -29.49
C GLU A 348 -15.96 -1.06 -28.09
N TYR A 349 -15.67 0.23 -27.92
CA TYR A 349 -15.76 0.91 -26.62
C TYR A 349 -17.09 1.65 -26.41
N LYS A 350 -17.91 1.84 -27.45
CA LYS A 350 -19.11 2.70 -27.39
C LYS A 350 -20.23 2.21 -26.47
N ASN A 351 -20.22 0.94 -26.06
CA ASN A 351 -21.29 0.34 -25.27
C ASN A 351 -21.20 0.66 -23.77
N PHE A 352 -20.04 1.11 -23.28
CA PHE A 352 -19.81 1.35 -21.85
C PHE A 352 -18.99 2.60 -21.55
N ALA A 353 -19.23 3.18 -20.37
CA ALA A 353 -18.56 4.32 -19.75
C ALA A 353 -18.47 4.03 -18.23
N HIS A 354 -17.75 4.87 -17.50
CA HIS A 354 -17.33 4.67 -16.11
C HIS A 354 -18.47 4.21 -15.18
N GLY A 355 -18.24 3.11 -14.45
CA GLY A 355 -19.20 2.51 -13.53
C GLY A 355 -20.22 1.54 -14.15
N TYR A 356 -20.04 1.14 -15.41
CA TYR A 356 -20.96 0.29 -16.18
C TYR A 356 -21.50 -0.93 -15.40
N THR A 357 -20.67 -1.54 -14.55
CA THR A 357 -21.03 -2.74 -13.80
C THR A 357 -21.72 -2.45 -12.45
N SER A 358 -22.17 -1.22 -12.18
CA SER A 358 -22.85 -0.86 -10.91
C SER A 358 -24.32 -1.32 -10.86
N TYR A 359 -24.77 -1.78 -9.69
CA TYR A 359 -26.11 -2.32 -9.48
C TYR A 359 -26.63 -2.14 -8.04
N VAL A 360 -27.91 -2.44 -7.84
CA VAL A 360 -28.57 -2.49 -6.53
C VAL A 360 -29.20 -3.86 -6.32
N LYS A 361 -28.76 -4.57 -5.27
CA LYS A 361 -29.49 -5.74 -4.73
C LYS A 361 -30.33 -5.33 -3.52
N ARG A 362 -31.49 -5.98 -3.36
CA ARG A 362 -32.33 -5.87 -2.17
C ARG A 362 -32.67 -7.25 -1.60
N TYR A 363 -32.68 -7.32 -0.28
CA TYR A 363 -33.07 -8.47 0.52
C TYR A 363 -34.30 -8.11 1.33
N ASP A 364 -35.41 -8.77 1.03
CA ASP A 364 -36.70 -8.52 1.66
C ASP A 364 -36.76 -9.09 3.08
N ASN A 365 -37.58 -8.48 3.93
CA ASN A 365 -37.96 -9.01 5.23
C ASN A 365 -39.24 -9.87 5.09
N LYS A 366 -39.43 -10.87 5.95
CA LYS A 366 -40.58 -11.78 5.95
C LYS A 366 -41.96 -11.09 6.04
N TYR A 367 -42.04 -9.89 6.61
CA TYR A 367 -43.31 -9.31 7.00
C TYR A 367 -44.01 -8.49 5.90
N GLU A 368 -43.27 -7.67 5.13
CA GLU A 368 -43.81 -6.75 4.12
C GLU A 368 -42.74 -6.43 3.05
N ASP A 369 -43.12 -5.72 1.97
CA ASP A 369 -42.18 -5.11 1.01
C ASP A 369 -41.41 -3.90 1.60
N ARG A 370 -41.01 -3.99 2.88
CA ARG A 370 -40.45 -2.89 3.70
C ARG A 370 -39.48 -3.45 4.74
N ASN A 371 -38.66 -2.57 5.31
CA ASN A 371 -37.72 -2.88 6.39
C ASN A 371 -36.68 -3.97 6.03
N GLY A 372 -36.31 -4.04 4.75
CA GLY A 372 -35.30 -4.95 4.22
C GLY A 372 -33.87 -4.41 4.37
N LEU A 373 -32.98 -4.93 3.54
CA LEU A 373 -31.60 -4.48 3.38
C LEU A 373 -31.34 -4.25 1.88
N THR A 374 -30.94 -3.03 1.54
CA THR A 374 -30.48 -2.65 0.19
C THR A 374 -28.96 -2.49 0.20
N ILE A 375 -28.29 -3.15 -0.75
CA ILE A 375 -26.85 -3.01 -0.96
C ILE A 375 -26.61 -2.53 -2.39
N ILE A 376 -25.92 -1.39 -2.51
CA ILE A 376 -25.51 -0.81 -3.79
C ILE A 376 -24.08 -1.28 -4.08
N GLY A 377 -23.89 -2.06 -5.14
CA GLY A 377 -22.58 -2.38 -5.69
C GLY A 377 -22.16 -1.28 -6.66
N LEU A 378 -21.14 -0.51 -6.31
CA LEU A 378 -20.64 0.63 -7.06
C LEU A 378 -19.27 0.30 -7.69
N ASP A 379 -19.23 0.33 -9.01
CA ASP A 379 -18.02 0.21 -9.80
C ASP A 379 -17.26 1.55 -9.81
N THR A 380 -16.07 1.52 -9.22
CA THR A 380 -15.15 2.67 -9.07
C THR A 380 -13.86 2.49 -9.87
N ALA A 381 -13.73 1.39 -10.62
CA ALA A 381 -12.52 1.04 -11.35
C ALA A 381 -12.40 1.88 -12.63
N ILE A 382 -11.22 2.45 -12.88
CA ILE A 382 -10.98 3.26 -14.07
C ILE A 382 -10.48 2.36 -15.21
N TYR A 383 -11.30 2.22 -16.26
CA TYR A 383 -10.97 1.46 -17.48
C TYR A 383 -11.45 2.12 -18.79
N THR A 384 -11.99 3.34 -18.72
CA THR A 384 -12.59 4.09 -19.85
C THR A 384 -11.95 5.47 -20.07
N ILE A 385 -12.00 5.97 -21.31
CA ILE A 385 -11.34 7.18 -21.79
C ILE A 385 -11.64 8.47 -21.00
N GLU A 386 -12.84 8.59 -20.45
CA GLU A 386 -13.27 9.80 -19.74
C GLU A 386 -12.69 9.92 -18.33
N SER A 387 -12.33 8.79 -17.71
CA SER A 387 -11.74 8.69 -16.38
C SER A 387 -10.23 8.43 -16.41
N THR A 388 -9.67 7.85 -17.49
CA THR A 388 -8.22 7.59 -17.58
C THR A 388 -7.40 8.88 -17.76
N LYS A 389 -6.28 9.01 -17.04
CA LYS A 389 -5.39 10.19 -17.05
C LYS A 389 -4.82 10.52 -18.43
N ASN A 390 -4.67 9.52 -19.29
CA ASN A 390 -4.15 9.68 -20.65
C ASN A 390 -5.25 9.78 -21.72
N HIS A 391 -6.53 9.77 -21.33
CA HIS A 391 -7.67 9.67 -22.23
C HIS A 391 -7.52 8.52 -23.25
N LYS A 392 -7.44 7.30 -22.72
CA LYS A 392 -7.40 6.06 -23.49
C LYS A 392 -8.46 5.07 -22.97
N ASP A 393 -9.21 4.46 -23.87
CA ASP A 393 -10.06 3.31 -23.54
C ASP A 393 -9.24 2.01 -23.37
N GLY A 394 -9.89 1.00 -22.79
CA GLY A 394 -9.37 -0.36 -22.76
C GLY A 394 -8.08 -0.49 -21.93
N TYR A 395 -7.98 0.22 -20.81
CA TYR A 395 -6.74 0.26 -20.02
C TYR A 395 -7.02 0.53 -18.53
N GLN A 396 -6.66 -0.42 -17.66
CA GLN A 396 -6.84 -0.24 -16.21
C GLN A 396 -5.98 0.89 -15.64
N GLU A 397 -6.51 1.55 -14.61
CA GLU A 397 -5.82 2.62 -13.93
C GLU A 397 -6.02 2.54 -12.40
N THR A 398 -4.92 2.48 -11.65
CA THR A 398 -4.82 2.12 -10.20
C THR A 398 -5.47 3.09 -9.19
N ASP A 399 -6.15 4.12 -9.67
CA ASP A 399 -6.76 5.16 -8.83
C ASP A 399 -8.26 5.14 -9.14
N GLY A 400 -9.10 5.32 -8.13
CA GLY A 400 -10.56 5.20 -8.29
C GLY A 400 -11.21 6.50 -8.77
N SER A 401 -12.43 6.39 -9.27
CA SER A 401 -13.29 7.57 -9.49
C SER A 401 -14.77 7.23 -9.20
N VAL A 402 -15.52 8.24 -8.78
CA VAL A 402 -16.98 8.24 -8.72
C VAL A 402 -17.53 9.50 -9.41
N THR A 403 -18.33 9.34 -10.46
CA THR A 403 -18.79 10.48 -11.27
C THR A 403 -20.05 11.14 -10.72
N LEU A 404 -20.31 12.38 -11.11
CA LEU A 404 -21.54 13.10 -10.73
C LEU A 404 -22.80 12.33 -11.16
N GLU A 405 -22.76 11.70 -12.33
CA GLU A 405 -23.84 10.90 -12.90
C GLU A 405 -24.08 9.59 -12.11
N GLN A 406 -23.02 8.94 -11.62
CA GLN A 406 -23.14 7.83 -10.67
C GLN A 406 -23.72 8.30 -9.34
N MET A 407 -23.24 9.42 -8.79
CA MET A 407 -23.77 9.98 -7.55
C MET A 407 -25.26 10.29 -7.67
N LYS A 408 -25.71 10.90 -8.78
CA LYS A 408 -27.15 11.16 -9.04
C LYS A 408 -27.98 9.89 -9.03
N TRP A 409 -27.56 8.87 -9.77
CA TRP A 409 -28.24 7.58 -9.77
C TRP A 409 -28.28 6.97 -8.36
N MET A 410 -27.15 6.98 -7.64
CA MET A 410 -27.06 6.46 -6.28
C MET A 410 -27.95 7.23 -5.29
N VAL A 411 -28.07 8.57 -5.40
CA VAL A 411 -29.01 9.37 -4.61
C VAL A 411 -30.46 8.91 -4.85
N ASP A 412 -30.85 8.68 -6.10
CA ASP A 412 -32.20 8.19 -6.42
C ASP A 412 -32.45 6.76 -5.94
N GLU A 413 -31.48 5.85 -6.01
CA GLU A 413 -31.63 4.50 -5.46
C GLU A 413 -31.69 4.49 -3.92
N VAL A 414 -30.89 5.32 -3.24
CA VAL A 414 -30.97 5.50 -1.77
C VAL A 414 -32.36 6.03 -1.38
N ARG A 415 -32.90 7.03 -2.10
CA ARG A 415 -34.27 7.55 -1.88
C ARG A 415 -35.35 6.47 -2.02
N LYS A 416 -35.22 5.55 -2.98
CA LYS A 416 -36.14 4.42 -3.17
C LYS A 416 -36.08 3.43 -2.01
N ALA A 417 -34.87 3.09 -1.54
CA ALA A 417 -34.69 2.21 -0.38
C ALA A 417 -35.21 2.84 0.93
N GLN A 418 -34.98 4.15 1.13
CA GLN A 418 -35.55 4.92 2.24
C GLN A 418 -37.08 4.95 2.22
N ALA A 419 -37.71 5.05 1.05
CA ALA A 419 -39.17 4.97 0.92
C ALA A 419 -39.74 3.60 1.35
N LYS A 420 -38.92 2.55 1.35
CA LYS A 420 -39.23 1.22 1.91
C LYS A 420 -38.75 1.01 3.36
N ASN A 421 -38.10 2.00 3.97
CA ASN A 421 -37.47 1.93 5.30
C ASN A 421 -36.38 0.84 5.41
N ASP A 422 -35.69 0.56 4.31
CA ASP A 422 -34.61 -0.42 4.26
C ASP A 422 -33.33 0.11 4.91
N ILE A 423 -32.53 -0.80 5.48
CA ILE A 423 -31.12 -0.51 5.81
C ILE A 423 -30.37 -0.33 4.48
N VAL A 424 -29.54 0.70 4.35
CA VAL A 424 -28.76 0.96 3.12
C VAL A 424 -27.26 0.92 3.41
N ALA A 425 -26.55 0.10 2.63
CA ALA A 425 -25.10 0.04 2.59
C ALA A 425 -24.58 0.12 1.15
N VAL A 426 -23.34 0.55 0.97
CA VAL A 426 -22.68 0.64 -0.34
C VAL A 426 -21.40 -0.21 -0.31
N VAL A 427 -21.09 -0.86 -1.42
CA VAL A 427 -19.85 -1.64 -1.62
C VAL A 427 -19.15 -1.08 -2.84
N CYS A 428 -17.87 -0.75 -2.71
CA CYS A 428 -16.99 -0.42 -3.84
C CYS A 428 -15.57 -0.95 -3.56
N HIS A 429 -14.64 -0.72 -4.47
CA HIS A 429 -13.25 -1.14 -4.26
C HIS A 429 -12.41 -0.04 -3.60
N HIS A 430 -12.49 1.18 -4.13
CA HIS A 430 -11.70 2.33 -3.68
C HIS A 430 -12.39 3.08 -2.51
N ALA A 431 -11.62 3.52 -1.52
CA ALA A 431 -12.16 4.26 -0.37
C ALA A 431 -12.61 5.69 -0.72
N PHE A 432 -13.64 6.18 -0.01
CA PHE A 432 -14.15 7.56 -0.04
C PHE A 432 -13.55 8.42 1.08
N LEU A 433 -12.86 7.83 2.06
CA LEU A 433 -12.11 8.52 3.11
C LEU A 433 -10.62 8.12 3.15
N PRO A 434 -9.72 9.02 3.54
CA PRO A 434 -8.38 8.67 4.00
C PRO A 434 -8.43 7.83 5.28
N HIS A 435 -7.85 6.63 5.24
CA HIS A 435 -7.67 5.68 6.35
C HIS A 435 -6.43 5.94 7.21
N PHE A 436 -5.53 6.84 6.77
CA PHE A 436 -4.44 7.33 7.62
C PHE A 436 -4.02 8.76 7.23
N LYS A 437 -3.25 9.40 8.12
CA LYS A 437 -2.83 10.80 7.96
C LYS A 437 -1.94 10.98 6.74
N ASN A 438 -2.34 11.87 5.83
CA ASN A 438 -1.65 12.14 4.56
C ASN A 438 -1.73 10.99 3.54
N GLN A 439 -2.67 10.04 3.64
CA GLN A 439 -2.92 9.07 2.57
C GLN A 439 -3.18 9.78 1.23
N GLU A 440 -3.89 10.91 1.25
CA GLU A 440 -4.16 11.76 0.08
C GLU A 440 -2.90 12.40 -0.55
N LYS A 441 -1.74 12.29 0.12
CA LYS A 441 -0.42 12.71 -0.38
C LYS A 441 0.54 11.55 -0.66
N PHE A 442 0.39 10.43 0.06
CA PHE A 442 1.35 9.31 0.04
C PHE A 442 0.83 8.03 -0.63
N LEU A 443 -0.49 7.86 -0.74
CA LEU A 443 -1.16 6.70 -1.34
C LEU A 443 -2.51 7.15 -1.95
N ASN A 444 -2.51 8.26 -2.70
CA ASN A 444 -3.73 8.80 -3.30
C ASN A 444 -4.40 7.95 -4.41
N PRO A 445 -3.80 6.89 -4.98
CA PRO A 445 -4.56 5.91 -5.79
C PRO A 445 -5.55 5.08 -4.98
N TYR A 446 -5.33 4.96 -3.67
CA TYR A 446 -6.10 4.04 -2.81
C TYR A 446 -7.41 4.65 -2.28
N ILE A 447 -7.74 5.86 -2.72
CA ILE A 447 -9.01 6.57 -2.52
C ILE A 447 -9.55 7.01 -3.89
N VAL A 448 -10.85 7.27 -4.01
CA VAL A 448 -11.41 7.88 -5.24
C VAL A 448 -10.89 9.30 -5.45
N HIS A 449 -10.68 9.69 -6.71
CA HIS A 449 -10.24 11.03 -7.09
C HIS A 449 -11.10 12.14 -6.48
N GLU A 450 -12.41 11.92 -6.35
CA GLU A 450 -13.40 12.90 -5.94
C GLU A 450 -13.63 12.97 -4.41
N TRP A 451 -12.83 12.28 -3.59
CA TRP A 451 -13.04 12.14 -2.13
C TRP A 451 -13.27 13.47 -1.38
N ASP A 452 -12.55 14.54 -1.74
CA ASP A 452 -12.70 15.91 -1.22
C ASP A 452 -13.42 16.86 -2.20
N THR A 453 -13.79 16.37 -3.38
CA THR A 453 -14.40 17.16 -4.45
C THR A 453 -15.86 17.43 -4.15
N LYS A 454 -16.16 18.69 -3.82
CA LYS A 454 -17.54 19.15 -3.63
C LYS A 454 -18.25 19.32 -4.96
N PHE A 455 -19.16 18.40 -5.27
CA PHE A 455 -19.97 18.42 -6.49
C PHE A 455 -20.88 19.64 -6.56
N LYS A 456 -21.33 19.96 -7.77
CA LYS A 456 -22.31 21.03 -8.05
C LYS A 456 -23.46 20.44 -8.83
N ASP A 457 -24.67 20.70 -8.36
CA ASP A 457 -25.89 20.27 -9.02
C ASP A 457 -27.09 21.12 -8.58
N ASP A 458 -28.24 20.94 -9.21
CA ASP A 458 -29.51 21.52 -8.76
C ASP A 458 -30.09 20.76 -7.54
N ASP A 459 -29.70 19.50 -7.31
CA ASP A 459 -30.14 18.71 -6.16
C ASP A 459 -29.37 19.07 -4.85
N GLU A 460 -30.08 19.54 -3.82
CA GLU A 460 -29.51 19.90 -2.50
C GLU A 460 -28.90 18.70 -1.74
N ALA A 461 -29.25 17.46 -2.11
CA ALA A 461 -28.56 16.28 -1.58
C ALA A 461 -27.08 16.27 -2.01
N ILE A 462 -26.78 16.75 -3.23
CA ILE A 462 -25.49 16.69 -3.92
C ILE A 462 -24.72 18.02 -3.84
N ASN A 463 -25.41 19.14 -3.99
CA ASN A 463 -24.79 20.44 -4.23
C ASN A 463 -23.92 20.93 -3.07
N GLY A 464 -22.64 21.23 -3.34
CA GLY A 464 -21.66 21.70 -2.37
C GLY A 464 -21.08 20.60 -1.46
N LYS A 465 -21.26 19.32 -1.80
CA LYS A 465 -20.88 18.18 -0.96
C LYS A 465 -19.95 17.17 -1.65
N THR A 466 -19.10 16.52 -0.87
CA THR A 466 -18.24 15.40 -1.28
C THR A 466 -19.03 14.08 -1.39
N PRO A 467 -18.52 13.03 -2.07
CA PRO A 467 -19.21 11.73 -2.16
C PRO A 467 -19.66 11.18 -0.80
N SER A 468 -18.79 11.29 0.22
CA SER A 468 -19.05 10.86 1.60
C SER A 468 -20.06 11.75 2.32
N GLU A 469 -19.99 13.08 2.19
CA GLU A 469 -21.00 14.00 2.75
C GLU A 469 -22.41 13.74 2.16
N ILE A 470 -22.50 13.41 0.87
CA ILE A 470 -23.78 13.12 0.18
C ILE A 470 -24.42 11.85 0.77
N LEU A 471 -23.69 10.73 0.81
CA LEU A 471 -24.18 9.46 1.34
C LEU A 471 -24.59 9.59 2.81
N ALA A 472 -23.75 10.23 3.63
CA ALA A 472 -23.96 10.40 5.05
C ALA A 472 -25.20 11.25 5.39
N ASP A 473 -25.43 12.35 4.64
CA ASP A 473 -26.62 13.20 4.76
C ASP A 473 -27.89 12.52 4.24
N LEU A 474 -27.76 11.57 3.30
CA LEU A 474 -28.83 10.66 2.89
C LEU A 474 -28.99 9.47 3.86
N GLY A 475 -28.31 9.48 5.00
CA GLY A 475 -28.49 8.48 6.06
C GLY A 475 -27.78 7.13 5.81
N VAL A 476 -27.06 6.96 4.70
CA VAL A 476 -26.19 5.79 4.48
C VAL A 476 -25.04 5.84 5.49
N LYS A 477 -24.83 4.76 6.24
CA LYS A 477 -23.83 4.72 7.33
C LYS A 477 -22.58 3.91 7.03
N PHE A 478 -22.65 2.94 6.12
CA PHE A 478 -21.54 2.03 5.84
C PHE A 478 -21.22 1.97 4.34
N LEU A 479 -19.97 2.25 4.04
CA LEU A 479 -19.28 1.91 2.79
C LEU A 479 -18.32 0.75 3.10
N PHE A 480 -18.30 -0.29 2.27
CA PHE A 480 -17.39 -1.43 2.40
C PHE A 480 -16.40 -1.44 1.23
N THR A 481 -15.10 -1.53 1.53
CA THR A 481 -14.00 -1.20 0.60
C THR A 481 -12.79 -2.15 0.72
N GLY A 482 -11.85 -2.05 -0.23
CA GLY A 482 -10.67 -2.90 -0.38
C GLY A 482 -9.41 -2.12 -0.78
N HIS A 483 -8.67 -2.60 -1.78
CA HIS A 483 -7.57 -1.93 -2.52
C HIS A 483 -6.25 -1.75 -1.78
N LEU A 484 -6.28 -1.13 -0.59
CA LEU A 484 -5.06 -0.94 0.20
C LEU A 484 -4.57 -2.26 0.84
N HIS A 485 -5.48 -3.24 0.94
CA HIS A 485 -5.39 -4.49 1.69
C HIS A 485 -5.30 -4.33 3.21
N ALA A 486 -5.50 -3.13 3.77
CA ALA A 486 -5.53 -2.94 5.22
C ALA A 486 -6.91 -3.36 5.79
N HIS A 487 -6.93 -3.82 7.04
CA HIS A 487 -8.14 -4.16 7.76
C HIS A 487 -8.47 -3.06 8.78
N ASP A 488 -9.15 -2.02 8.32
CA ASP A 488 -9.31 -0.76 9.05
C ASP A 488 -10.74 -0.19 8.95
N ILE A 489 -11.05 0.87 9.73
CA ILE A 489 -12.27 1.68 9.60
C ILE A 489 -11.93 3.17 9.70
N ALA A 490 -12.16 3.90 8.61
CA ALA A 490 -12.24 5.35 8.64
C ALA A 490 -13.67 5.82 8.96
N HIS A 491 -13.78 6.94 9.66
CA HIS A 491 -15.00 7.51 10.20
C HIS A 491 -15.00 9.02 9.99
N THR A 492 -16.17 9.58 9.67
CA THR A 492 -16.36 11.03 9.72
C THR A 492 -17.76 11.42 10.14
N LYS A 493 -17.96 12.71 10.43
CA LYS A 493 -19.26 13.33 10.68
C LYS A 493 -19.45 14.51 9.73
N THR A 494 -20.59 14.57 9.04
CA THR A 494 -20.92 15.74 8.19
C THR A 494 -21.17 16.99 9.03
N ALA A 495 -21.28 18.15 8.38
CA ALA A 495 -21.73 19.38 9.00
C ALA A 495 -23.13 19.30 9.66
N LYS A 496 -23.96 18.29 9.31
CA LYS A 496 -25.24 17.99 9.97
C LYS A 496 -25.10 17.02 11.17
N GLY A 497 -23.89 16.59 11.51
CA GLY A 497 -23.59 15.65 12.59
C GLY A 497 -23.70 14.16 12.21
N ASN A 498 -24.09 13.86 10.96
CA ASN A 498 -24.30 12.52 10.43
C ASN A 498 -23.00 11.72 10.39
N ASP A 499 -22.95 10.59 11.11
CA ASP A 499 -21.87 9.61 10.98
C ASP A 499 -21.83 8.96 9.60
N PHE A 500 -20.62 8.60 9.18
CA PHE A 500 -20.31 7.78 8.01
C PHE A 500 -19.05 6.96 8.30
N PHE A 501 -19.07 5.67 7.95
CA PHE A 501 -17.96 4.75 8.14
C PHE A 501 -17.54 4.14 6.80
N ASP A 502 -16.26 4.25 6.47
CA ASP A 502 -15.60 3.57 5.37
C ASP A 502 -14.84 2.37 5.95
N ILE A 503 -15.26 1.15 5.59
CA ILE A 503 -14.89 -0.09 6.25
C ILE A 503 -14.07 -0.94 5.28
N GLN A 504 -12.75 -0.77 5.36
CA GLN A 504 -11.79 -1.41 4.48
C GLN A 504 -11.48 -2.82 4.97
N THR A 505 -11.69 -3.83 4.13
CA THR A 505 -11.44 -5.24 4.47
C THR A 505 -10.14 -5.69 3.84
N GLY A 506 -9.18 -6.11 4.67
CA GLY A 506 -7.88 -6.55 4.18
C GLY A 506 -7.94 -7.79 3.27
N SER A 507 -6.93 -7.93 2.42
CA SER A 507 -6.85 -8.97 1.39
C SER A 507 -6.73 -10.39 1.96
N THR A 508 -7.38 -11.35 1.31
CA THR A 508 -7.17 -12.78 1.64
C THR A 508 -5.81 -13.32 1.19
N VAL A 509 -4.99 -12.56 0.45
CA VAL A 509 -3.66 -12.96 -0.02
C VAL A 509 -2.50 -12.06 0.45
N THR A 510 -2.74 -11.12 1.36
CA THR A 510 -1.66 -10.44 2.12
C THR A 510 -1.95 -10.47 3.62
N TYR A 511 -0.91 -10.27 4.44
CA TYR A 511 -1.07 -10.15 5.89
C TYR A 511 -2.17 -9.11 6.23
N PRO A 512 -3.08 -9.37 7.20
CA PRO A 512 -3.14 -10.51 8.12
C PRO A 512 -3.98 -11.71 7.64
N LEU A 513 -4.45 -11.72 6.38
CA LEU A 513 -5.38 -12.71 5.79
C LEU A 513 -6.78 -12.75 6.49
N PRO A 514 -7.55 -11.65 6.55
CA PRO A 514 -8.80 -11.59 7.29
C PRO A 514 -10.05 -11.98 6.46
N VAL A 515 -11.09 -12.41 7.17
CA VAL A 515 -12.49 -12.42 6.73
C VAL A 515 -13.26 -11.51 7.69
N ARG A 516 -14.02 -10.54 7.18
CA ARG A 516 -14.88 -9.67 8.00
C ARG A 516 -16.31 -10.21 7.98
N HIS A 517 -17.05 -10.03 9.07
CA HIS A 517 -18.45 -10.44 9.19
C HIS A 517 -19.28 -9.29 9.75
N VAL A 518 -20.48 -9.10 9.19
CA VAL A 518 -21.43 -8.06 9.60
C VAL A 518 -22.81 -8.69 9.77
N THR A 519 -23.40 -8.52 10.94
CA THR A 519 -24.80 -8.87 11.20
C THR A 519 -25.60 -7.58 11.33
N PHE A 520 -26.52 -7.31 10.40
CA PHE A 520 -27.51 -6.24 10.55
C PHE A 520 -28.78 -6.78 11.21
N VAL A 521 -29.37 -6.02 12.14
CA VAL A 521 -30.66 -6.33 12.79
C VAL A 521 -31.57 -5.11 12.64
N ASN A 522 -32.67 -5.23 11.89
CA ASN A 522 -33.61 -4.12 11.71
C ASN A 522 -34.56 -4.01 12.92
N ASN A 523 -34.58 -2.84 13.55
CA ASN A 523 -35.27 -2.55 14.81
C ASN A 523 -36.58 -1.79 14.63
N PHE A 524 -37.13 -1.70 13.41
CA PHE A 524 -38.39 -1.01 13.11
C PHE A 524 -39.59 -1.33 14.02
N ASP A 525 -39.57 -2.50 14.65
CA ASP A 525 -40.62 -3.05 15.52
C ASP A 525 -40.47 -2.65 17.01
N LYS A 526 -39.40 -1.94 17.39
CA LYS A 526 -39.11 -1.50 18.76
C LYS A 526 -39.56 -0.04 18.98
N ASP A 527 -39.72 0.37 20.25
CA ASP A 527 -40.11 1.74 20.66
C ASP A 527 -39.16 2.84 20.12
N GLN A 528 -37.95 2.46 19.71
CA GLN A 528 -37.02 3.28 18.94
C GLN A 528 -36.69 2.53 17.64
N PRO A 529 -37.36 2.85 16.51
CA PRO A 529 -37.07 2.22 15.23
C PRO A 529 -35.65 2.61 14.78
N GLY A 530 -34.96 1.70 14.10
CA GLY A 530 -33.55 1.84 13.75
C GLY A 530 -32.98 0.55 13.18
N PHE A 531 -31.67 0.36 13.28
CA PHE A 531 -31.01 -0.93 13.12
C PHE A 531 -29.81 -1.05 14.07
N ASP A 532 -29.42 -2.27 14.42
CA ASP A 532 -28.11 -2.59 14.99
C ASP A 532 -27.20 -3.19 13.90
N ALA A 533 -25.90 -2.92 13.97
CA ALA A 533 -24.89 -3.56 13.15
C ALA A 533 -23.78 -4.12 14.05
N HIS A 534 -23.63 -5.45 14.07
CA HIS A 534 -22.58 -6.14 14.82
C HIS A 534 -21.47 -6.56 13.85
N ILE A 535 -20.28 -6.00 14.03
CA ILE A 535 -19.09 -6.28 13.20
C ILE A 535 -18.11 -7.15 14.00
N THR A 536 -17.64 -8.21 13.36
CA THR A 536 -16.56 -9.09 13.87
C THR A 536 -15.67 -9.50 12.72
N SER A 537 -14.47 -10.00 13.01
CA SER A 537 -13.57 -10.54 11.98
C SER A 537 -12.95 -11.85 12.47
N GLU A 538 -12.44 -12.64 11.53
CA GLU A 538 -11.71 -13.87 11.80
C GLU A 538 -10.53 -13.99 10.80
N LEU A 539 -9.37 -14.47 11.24
CA LEU A 539 -8.21 -14.65 10.36
C LEU A 539 -8.16 -16.07 9.79
N ILE A 540 -7.68 -16.21 8.55
CA ILE A 540 -7.23 -17.48 8.01
C ILE A 540 -6.06 -17.96 8.88
N LYS A 541 -6.28 -19.04 9.63
CA LYS A 541 -5.29 -19.64 10.54
C LYS A 541 -4.36 -20.61 9.81
N LYS A 542 -4.93 -21.38 8.89
CA LYS A 542 -4.25 -22.36 8.04
C LYS A 542 -4.83 -22.38 6.62
N PHE A 543 -4.07 -22.87 5.66
CA PHE A 543 -4.53 -23.20 4.32
C PHE A 543 -3.70 -24.35 3.75
N GLU A 544 -4.16 -24.92 2.63
CA GLU A 544 -3.41 -25.89 1.84
C GLU A 544 -3.41 -25.39 0.40
N TYR A 545 -2.25 -25.40 -0.25
CA TYR A 545 -2.10 -25.05 -1.66
C TYR A 545 -1.24 -26.09 -2.34
N LYS A 546 -1.27 -26.12 -3.67
CA LYS A 546 -0.39 -26.99 -4.44
C LYS A 546 0.85 -26.22 -4.85
N ASP A 547 2.01 -26.76 -4.50
CA ASP A 547 3.29 -26.23 -4.94
C ASP A 547 3.44 -26.49 -6.46
N PRO A 548 3.64 -25.46 -7.31
CA PRO A 548 3.62 -25.62 -8.76
C PRO A 548 4.89 -26.32 -9.29
N ASP A 549 5.97 -26.34 -8.51
CA ASP A 549 7.28 -26.85 -8.88
C ASP A 549 7.34 -28.38 -8.76
N THR A 550 6.90 -28.89 -7.61
CA THR A 550 6.77 -30.32 -7.29
C THR A 550 5.45 -30.92 -7.74
N GLY A 551 4.37 -30.13 -7.73
CA GLY A 551 2.99 -30.61 -7.88
C GLY A 551 2.39 -31.23 -6.62
N GLU A 552 3.08 -31.18 -5.48
CA GLU A 552 2.63 -31.72 -4.19
C GLU A 552 1.74 -30.72 -3.42
N MET A 553 0.90 -31.23 -2.52
CA MET A 553 0.09 -30.39 -1.62
C MET A 553 0.90 -29.96 -0.41
N VAL A 554 0.95 -28.66 -0.15
CA VAL A 554 1.66 -28.03 0.97
C VAL A 554 0.65 -27.45 1.97
N THR A 555 0.61 -28.04 3.17
CA THR A 555 -0.17 -27.53 4.30
C THR A 555 0.59 -26.44 5.04
N VAL A 556 -0.05 -25.29 5.27
CA VAL A 556 0.50 -24.16 6.04
C VAL A 556 -0.27 -24.00 7.34
N ASP A 557 0.26 -24.55 8.44
CA ASP A 557 -0.38 -24.56 9.77
C ASP A 557 -0.47 -23.19 10.47
N ASN A 558 0.27 -22.18 9.99
CA ASN A 558 0.27 -20.83 10.54
C ASN A 558 0.37 -19.78 9.42
N ALA A 559 -0.77 -19.51 8.80
CA ALA A 559 -0.89 -18.60 7.66
C ALA A 559 -0.51 -17.15 7.99
N THR A 560 -0.81 -16.68 9.21
CA THR A 560 -0.43 -15.34 9.69
C THR A 560 1.09 -15.17 9.82
N GLN A 561 1.82 -16.21 10.28
CA GLN A 561 3.29 -16.16 10.30
C GLN A 561 3.90 -16.36 8.90
N TYR A 562 3.25 -17.15 8.05
CA TYR A 562 3.69 -17.37 6.66
C TYR A 562 3.62 -16.07 5.84
N SER A 563 2.47 -15.40 5.86
CA SER A 563 2.26 -14.10 5.19
C SER A 563 3.18 -13.00 5.72
N HIS A 564 3.37 -12.88 7.05
CA HIS A 564 4.32 -11.90 7.63
C HIS A 564 5.75 -12.08 7.10
N LYS A 565 6.27 -13.32 7.06
CA LYS A 565 7.63 -13.62 6.56
C LYS A 565 7.83 -13.28 5.08
N ASN A 566 6.78 -13.44 4.28
CA ASN A 566 6.80 -13.27 2.83
C ASN A 566 6.38 -11.87 2.36
N SER A 567 6.03 -10.95 3.28
CA SER A 567 5.52 -9.61 2.94
C SER A 567 6.55 -8.70 2.25
N LEU A 568 7.71 -8.46 2.87
CA LEU A 568 8.83 -7.70 2.28
C LEU A 568 10.13 -8.51 2.34
N THR A 569 10.50 -9.11 1.20
CA THR A 569 11.70 -9.93 1.01
C THR A 569 12.82 -9.19 0.28
N ALA A 570 14.06 -9.71 0.29
CA ALA A 570 15.18 -9.10 -0.41
C ALA A 570 15.08 -9.33 -1.93
N GLU A 571 14.48 -10.45 -2.31
CA GLU A 571 14.05 -10.82 -3.64
C GLU A 571 13.06 -9.79 -4.17
N LEU A 572 11.99 -9.48 -3.42
CA LEU A 572 11.01 -8.44 -3.78
C LEU A 572 11.69 -7.09 -4.01
N VAL A 573 12.46 -6.58 -3.04
CA VAL A 573 13.12 -5.28 -3.16
C VAL A 573 14.14 -5.25 -4.32
N SER A 574 14.84 -6.35 -4.58
CA SER A 574 15.84 -6.42 -5.66
C SER A 574 15.24 -6.57 -7.05
N ASN A 575 14.16 -7.33 -7.23
CA ASN A 575 13.45 -7.43 -8.51
C ASN A 575 12.69 -6.14 -8.83
N LEU A 576 12.21 -5.42 -7.80
CA LEU A 576 11.62 -4.10 -7.95
C LEU A 576 12.64 -3.06 -8.42
N ALA A 577 13.89 -3.14 -7.93
CA ALA A 577 15.00 -2.34 -8.44
C ALA A 577 15.36 -2.71 -9.89
N MET A 578 15.31 -4.01 -10.25
CA MET A 578 15.50 -4.48 -11.63
C MET A 578 14.40 -3.97 -12.57
N TYR A 579 13.13 -3.95 -12.16
CA TYR A 579 12.02 -3.45 -12.97
C TYR A 579 12.23 -1.99 -13.43
N TYR A 580 12.85 -1.16 -12.60
CA TYR A 580 13.24 0.20 -12.99
C TYR A 580 14.52 0.29 -13.83
N LEU A 581 15.44 -0.66 -13.71
CA LEU A 581 16.62 -0.74 -14.59
C LEU A 581 16.27 -1.31 -15.98
N ASP A 582 15.20 -2.08 -16.08
CA ASP A 582 14.69 -2.59 -17.36
C ASP A 582 14.17 -1.47 -18.28
N GLU A 583 13.78 -0.30 -17.74
CA GLU A 583 13.51 0.93 -18.54
C GLU A 583 14.72 1.36 -19.41
N TYR A 584 15.94 0.85 -19.13
CA TYR A 584 17.19 1.21 -19.83
C TYR A 584 17.73 0.13 -20.79
N ASP A 585 16.98 -0.97 -20.99
CA ASP A 585 17.38 -2.15 -21.79
C ASP A 585 18.83 -2.62 -21.54
N LEU A 586 19.02 -3.29 -20.41
CA LEU A 586 20.31 -3.86 -20.00
C LEU A 586 20.89 -4.89 -20.99
N ASN A 587 20.14 -5.38 -21.98
CA ASN A 587 20.65 -6.29 -23.00
C ASN A 587 21.34 -5.53 -24.16
N ASN A 588 20.96 -4.27 -24.39
CA ASN A 588 21.52 -3.39 -25.42
C ASN A 588 22.21 -2.15 -24.81
N PHE A 589 22.64 -2.24 -23.55
CA PHE A 589 23.29 -1.15 -22.83
C PHE A 589 24.60 -0.70 -23.52
N ASN A 590 24.83 0.62 -23.54
CA ASN A 590 25.99 1.22 -24.19
C ASN A 590 26.58 2.34 -23.32
N SER A 591 27.65 2.02 -22.58
CA SER A 591 28.32 2.95 -21.66
C SER A 591 28.92 4.16 -22.36
N LYS A 592 29.45 4.00 -23.58
CA LYS A 592 30.01 5.10 -24.39
C LYS A 592 28.96 6.17 -24.68
N LYS A 593 27.79 5.77 -25.19
CA LYS A 593 26.65 6.64 -25.47
C LYS A 593 26.08 7.30 -24.21
N LEU A 594 26.00 6.55 -23.09
CA LEU A 594 25.59 7.10 -21.79
C LEU A 594 26.56 8.20 -21.32
N ILE A 595 27.86 7.92 -21.29
CA ILE A 595 28.89 8.85 -20.84
C ILE A 595 28.91 10.10 -21.73
N PHE A 596 28.80 9.93 -23.05
CA PHE A 596 28.80 11.06 -23.99
C PHE A 596 27.54 11.93 -23.82
N GLY A 597 26.38 11.33 -23.54
CA GLY A 597 25.17 12.08 -23.16
C GLY A 597 25.36 12.89 -21.88
N LEU A 598 25.92 12.30 -20.84
CA LEU A 598 26.18 12.99 -19.56
C LEU A 598 27.23 14.11 -19.66
N LEU A 599 28.19 13.98 -20.59
CA LEU A 599 29.15 15.03 -20.91
C LEU A 599 28.50 16.15 -21.74
N LYS A 600 27.64 15.81 -22.71
CA LYS A 600 26.85 16.76 -23.51
C LYS A 600 25.92 17.61 -22.62
N ASP A 601 25.28 16.99 -21.62
CA ASP A 601 24.49 17.65 -20.57
C ASP A 601 25.33 18.57 -19.66
N LYS A 602 26.66 18.57 -19.80
CA LYS A 602 27.61 19.50 -19.16
C LYS A 602 28.35 20.40 -20.16
N GLY A 603 27.85 20.51 -21.39
CA GLY A 603 28.41 21.37 -22.45
C GLY A 603 29.64 20.79 -23.14
N ILE A 604 29.96 19.51 -22.92
CA ILE A 604 31.09 18.80 -23.52
C ILE A 604 30.54 17.83 -24.57
N ASP A 605 30.38 18.31 -25.80
CA ASP A 605 29.95 17.47 -26.92
C ASP A 605 31.13 16.66 -27.46
N LEU A 606 30.96 15.33 -27.58
CA LEU A 606 31.98 14.40 -28.07
C LEU A 606 31.49 13.71 -29.36
N PRO A 607 32.32 13.61 -30.41
CA PRO A 607 31.99 12.82 -31.58
C PRO A 607 31.99 11.32 -31.24
N GLU A 608 31.25 10.50 -31.97
CA GLU A 608 31.17 9.06 -31.69
C GLU A 608 32.51 8.33 -31.89
N ASN A 609 33.34 8.82 -32.81
CA ASN A 609 34.69 8.34 -33.12
C ASN A 609 35.62 9.55 -33.37
N GLY A 610 36.91 9.43 -33.08
CA GLY A 610 37.86 10.54 -33.12
C GLY A 610 37.74 11.49 -31.92
N TYR A 611 37.16 11.00 -30.80
CA TYR A 611 36.96 11.78 -29.59
C TYR A 611 38.22 11.89 -28.71
N GLY A 612 39.28 11.12 -29.02
CA GLY A 612 40.57 11.19 -28.33
C GLY A 612 41.16 12.60 -28.23
N ASP A 613 41.02 13.42 -29.28
CA ASP A 613 41.48 14.83 -29.27
C ASP A 613 40.63 15.72 -28.36
N ALA A 614 39.32 15.48 -28.30
CA ALA A 614 38.43 16.20 -27.39
C ALA A 614 38.72 15.82 -25.92
N VAL A 615 38.95 14.54 -25.63
CA VAL A 615 39.41 14.07 -24.32
C VAL A 615 40.77 14.66 -23.96
N LEU A 616 41.71 14.71 -24.90
CA LEU A 616 43.02 15.34 -24.72
C LEU A 616 42.91 16.84 -24.39
N ASN A 617 41.97 17.57 -24.98
CA ASN A 617 41.71 18.97 -24.65
C ASN A 617 41.05 19.14 -23.26
N ILE A 618 40.14 18.24 -22.86
CA ILE A 618 39.57 18.20 -21.50
C ILE A 618 40.68 17.92 -20.46
N VAL A 619 41.55 16.94 -20.74
CA VAL A 619 42.72 16.61 -19.91
C VAL A 619 43.69 17.78 -19.81
N ALA A 620 43.92 18.53 -20.90
CA ALA A 620 44.74 19.74 -20.88
C ALA A 620 44.15 20.81 -19.94
N GLY A 621 42.83 21.05 -20.00
CA GLY A 621 42.13 22.00 -19.13
C GLY A 621 42.10 21.59 -17.66
N LEU A 622 42.04 20.28 -17.36
CA LEU A 622 41.97 19.76 -15.99
C LEU A 622 43.34 19.56 -15.33
N LEU A 623 44.40 19.25 -16.08
CA LEU A 623 45.74 18.99 -15.54
C LEU A 623 46.70 20.19 -15.68
N GLY A 624 46.55 21.00 -16.72
CA GLY A 624 47.56 21.98 -17.12
C GLY A 624 48.93 21.34 -17.38
N LYS A 625 50.01 22.05 -17.04
CA LYS A 625 51.33 21.44 -16.83
C LYS A 625 51.46 20.99 -15.38
N LYS A 626 51.71 19.71 -15.16
CA LYS A 626 51.81 19.09 -13.84
C LYS A 626 53.18 18.47 -13.63
N GLU A 627 54.00 19.10 -12.79
CA GLU A 627 55.30 18.60 -12.39
C GLU A 627 55.19 17.85 -11.06
N ILE A 628 55.74 16.64 -11.00
CA ILE A 628 55.66 15.73 -9.85
C ILE A 628 57.09 15.32 -9.46
N GLU A 629 57.59 15.89 -8.36
CA GLU A 629 58.78 15.37 -7.70
C GLU A 629 58.42 14.13 -6.87
N THR A 630 59.15 13.05 -7.09
CA THR A 630 58.82 11.72 -6.55
C THR A 630 59.49 11.45 -5.20
N GLY A 631 60.66 12.03 -4.96
CA GLY A 631 61.57 11.67 -3.87
C GLY A 631 62.27 10.31 -4.04
N ASN A 632 62.29 9.72 -5.24
CA ASN A 632 62.86 8.40 -5.51
C ASN A 632 64.17 8.51 -6.33
N ASN A 633 65.18 7.70 -5.99
CA ASN A 633 66.48 7.68 -6.67
C ASN A 633 66.43 7.08 -8.09
N MET A 634 65.42 6.27 -8.42
CA MET A 634 65.26 5.62 -9.74
C MET A 634 64.60 6.56 -10.78
N VAL A 635 63.60 7.32 -10.34
CA VAL A 635 62.85 8.31 -11.12
C VAL A 635 62.68 9.51 -10.20
N SER A 636 63.27 10.65 -10.52
CA SER A 636 63.32 11.85 -9.66
C SER A 636 62.16 12.81 -9.90
N LYS A 637 61.75 12.96 -11.16
CA LYS A 637 60.71 13.89 -11.60
C LYS A 637 59.88 13.29 -12.73
N VAL A 638 58.58 13.54 -12.73
CA VAL A 638 57.67 13.28 -13.84
C VAL A 638 56.97 14.58 -14.20
N THR A 639 56.98 14.95 -15.48
CA THR A 639 56.23 16.11 -15.99
C THR A 639 55.13 15.60 -16.92
N ILE A 640 53.88 15.99 -16.66
CA ILE A 640 52.73 15.66 -17.49
C ILE A 640 52.14 16.96 -18.04
N GLU A 641 52.06 17.08 -19.37
CA GLU A 641 51.47 18.23 -20.05
C GLU A 641 50.94 17.83 -21.44
N VAL A 642 50.11 18.67 -22.05
CA VAL A 642 49.55 18.42 -23.38
C VAL A 642 50.22 19.32 -24.42
N LYS A 643 51.25 18.77 -25.08
CA LYS A 643 52.08 19.45 -26.09
C LYS A 643 51.92 18.81 -27.47
N ASP A 644 52.48 19.44 -28.49
CA ASP A 644 52.48 18.90 -29.85
C ASP A 644 53.42 17.68 -29.96
N ILE A 645 53.20 16.82 -30.94
CA ILE A 645 54.12 15.72 -31.28
C ILE A 645 55.41 16.30 -31.85
N GLU A 646 56.55 16.00 -31.24
CA GLU A 646 57.87 16.51 -31.66
C GLU A 646 58.43 15.64 -32.80
N ASN A 647 58.30 14.31 -32.69
CA ASN A 647 58.70 13.35 -33.73
C ASN A 647 57.62 13.18 -34.81
N LYS A 648 57.40 14.26 -35.58
CA LYS A 648 56.40 14.32 -36.66
C LYS A 648 56.67 13.34 -37.81
N GLU A 649 57.93 13.00 -38.08
CA GLU A 649 58.30 12.09 -39.17
C GLU A 649 57.79 10.66 -38.94
N LYS A 650 57.81 10.18 -37.69
CA LYS A 650 57.31 8.84 -37.34
C LYS A 650 55.82 8.81 -37.03
N TYR A 651 55.30 9.82 -36.34
CA TYR A 651 53.96 9.77 -35.73
C TYR A 651 52.93 10.73 -36.36
N GLY A 652 53.33 11.54 -37.34
CA GLY A 652 52.47 12.54 -37.97
C GLY A 652 52.37 13.85 -37.18
N GLU A 653 51.55 14.77 -37.69
CA GLU A 653 51.20 15.99 -36.95
C GLU A 653 50.01 15.73 -36.02
N GLY A 654 50.06 16.29 -34.82
CA GLY A 654 49.00 16.15 -33.82
C GLY A 654 49.45 16.63 -32.44
N ARG A 655 48.54 16.55 -31.47
CA ARG A 655 48.83 16.79 -30.04
C ARG A 655 48.90 15.47 -29.29
N LYS A 656 49.52 15.48 -28.12
CA LYS A 656 49.71 14.31 -27.26
C LYS A 656 49.66 14.70 -25.78
N ILE A 657 49.33 13.73 -24.92
CA ILE A 657 49.68 13.82 -23.49
C ILE A 657 51.15 13.39 -23.41
N ALA A 658 52.05 14.32 -23.13
CA ALA A 658 53.44 14.01 -22.85
C ALA A 658 53.64 13.63 -21.39
N ILE A 659 54.52 12.67 -21.15
CA ILE A 659 54.90 12.18 -19.83
C ILE A 659 56.43 12.14 -19.81
N ASP A 660 57.06 13.30 -19.63
CA ASP A 660 58.51 13.46 -19.64
C ASP A 660 59.07 13.03 -18.26
N VAL A 661 59.75 11.87 -18.23
CA VAL A 661 60.28 11.26 -17.00
C VAL A 661 61.79 11.49 -16.89
N GLU A 662 62.22 12.06 -15.76
CA GLU A 662 63.64 12.15 -15.39
C GLU A 662 64.02 10.99 -14.47
N SER A 663 65.00 10.19 -14.90
CA SER A 663 65.37 8.93 -14.24
C SER A 663 66.88 8.79 -14.06
N ALA A 664 67.29 7.82 -13.23
CA ALA A 664 68.69 7.40 -13.07
C ALA A 664 69.34 6.94 -14.40
N PHE A 665 68.52 6.61 -15.40
CA PHE A 665 68.95 6.15 -16.73
C PHE A 665 68.91 7.27 -17.79
N GLY A 666 68.56 8.50 -17.41
CA GLY A 666 68.42 9.66 -18.29
C GLY A 666 66.97 10.16 -18.41
N LYS A 667 66.72 11.02 -19.40
CA LYS A 667 65.37 11.52 -19.71
C LYS A 667 64.66 10.57 -20.67
N ALA A 668 63.40 10.27 -20.36
CA ALA A 668 62.52 9.42 -21.14
C ALA A 668 61.28 10.22 -21.59
N PRO A 669 61.21 10.64 -22.86
CA PRO A 669 60.04 11.33 -23.41
C PRO A 669 58.98 10.30 -23.81
N LEU A 670 58.02 10.08 -22.92
CA LEU A 670 56.87 9.19 -23.16
C LEU A 670 55.68 10.00 -23.65
N MET A 671 54.77 9.34 -24.38
CA MET A 671 53.54 9.96 -24.86
C MET A 671 52.35 9.00 -24.89
N ILE A 672 51.16 9.58 -24.77
CA ILE A 672 49.88 8.98 -25.13
C ILE A 672 49.29 9.84 -26.26
N ARG A 673 48.98 9.21 -27.41
CA ARG A 673 48.34 9.86 -28.56
C ARG A 673 46.80 9.72 -28.53
N PRO A 674 46.03 10.64 -29.13
CA PRO A 674 44.56 10.64 -29.14
C PRO A 674 43.92 9.27 -29.45
N GLU A 675 44.33 8.64 -30.54
CA GLU A 675 43.81 7.38 -31.05
C GLU A 675 44.18 6.17 -30.19
N ARG A 676 45.31 6.26 -29.46
CA ARG A 676 45.71 5.25 -28.47
C ARG A 676 44.89 5.34 -27.19
N LEU A 677 44.59 6.56 -26.75
CA LEU A 677 43.72 6.82 -25.61
C LEU A 677 42.29 6.37 -25.90
N GLU A 678 41.76 6.74 -27.06
CA GLU A 678 40.43 6.35 -27.54
C GLU A 678 40.28 4.82 -27.65
N GLY A 679 41.20 4.12 -28.34
CA GLY A 679 41.15 2.66 -28.45
C GLY A 679 41.29 1.92 -27.11
N ALA A 680 42.00 2.51 -26.14
CA ALA A 680 42.11 1.96 -24.79
C ALA A 680 40.85 2.21 -23.94
N ILE A 681 40.18 3.35 -24.10
CA ILE A 681 38.90 3.66 -23.45
C ILE A 681 37.80 2.76 -24.04
N ASP A 682 37.66 2.70 -25.37
CA ASP A 682 36.66 1.85 -26.03
C ASP A 682 36.80 0.37 -25.64
N SER A 683 38.03 -0.15 -25.52
CA SER A 683 38.29 -1.53 -25.05
C SER A 683 37.97 -1.77 -23.56
N ILE A 684 37.86 -0.71 -22.75
CA ILE A 684 37.35 -0.79 -21.37
C ILE A 684 35.82 -0.71 -21.36
N LEU A 685 35.23 0.20 -22.13
CA LEU A 685 33.77 0.37 -22.23
C LEU A 685 33.09 -0.88 -22.84
N GLU A 686 33.68 -1.46 -23.88
CA GLU A 686 33.27 -2.74 -24.47
C GLU A 686 33.22 -3.88 -23.42
N GLN A 687 34.13 -3.87 -22.44
CA GLN A 687 34.11 -4.82 -21.33
C GLN A 687 33.11 -4.46 -20.22
N VAL A 688 32.80 -3.19 -20.01
CA VAL A 688 31.71 -2.76 -19.12
C VAL A 688 30.38 -3.25 -19.67
N ASP A 689 30.11 -3.00 -20.95
CA ASP A 689 28.85 -3.36 -21.60
C ASP A 689 28.69 -4.89 -21.67
N THR A 690 29.74 -5.63 -22.09
CA THR A 690 29.64 -7.09 -22.28
C THR A 690 29.86 -7.96 -21.04
N LYS A 691 30.53 -7.46 -19.98
CA LYS A 691 30.90 -8.27 -18.80
C LYS A 691 30.40 -7.74 -17.46
N ILE A 692 29.99 -6.49 -17.38
CA ILE A 692 29.56 -5.84 -16.13
C ILE A 692 28.06 -5.62 -16.14
N VAL A 693 27.54 -4.84 -17.09
CA VAL A 693 26.15 -4.36 -17.10
C VAL A 693 25.18 -5.38 -17.74
N THR A 694 25.40 -6.67 -17.49
CA THR A 694 24.47 -7.73 -17.92
C THR A 694 23.36 -7.89 -16.86
N ARG A 695 22.12 -8.13 -17.31
CA ARG A 695 20.93 -8.30 -16.43
C ARG A 695 21.17 -9.26 -15.25
N GLU A 696 21.89 -10.34 -15.47
CA GLU A 696 22.21 -11.36 -14.46
C GLU A 696 23.20 -10.86 -13.40
N ASN A 697 24.33 -10.26 -13.81
CA ASN A 697 25.30 -9.66 -12.90
C ASN A 697 24.64 -8.56 -12.05
N VAL A 698 23.92 -7.64 -12.71
CA VAL A 698 23.21 -6.51 -12.11
C VAL A 698 22.24 -7.01 -11.02
N ARG A 699 21.39 -7.99 -11.33
CA ARG A 699 20.45 -8.59 -10.36
C ARG A 699 21.16 -9.25 -9.19
N GLY A 700 22.18 -10.07 -9.45
CA GLY A 700 22.91 -10.79 -8.40
C GLY A 700 23.66 -9.88 -7.44
N TRP A 701 24.21 -8.77 -7.94
CA TRP A 701 24.88 -7.75 -7.12
C TRP A 701 23.89 -6.93 -6.29
N LEU A 702 22.78 -6.49 -6.89
CA LEU A 702 21.72 -5.77 -6.18
C LEU A 702 21.13 -6.63 -5.07
N TYR A 703 20.75 -7.88 -5.36
CA TYR A 703 20.21 -8.82 -4.36
C TYR A 703 21.14 -8.97 -3.16
N ARG A 704 22.44 -9.27 -3.38
CA ARG A 704 23.44 -9.43 -2.31
C ARG A 704 23.55 -8.20 -1.40
N ILE A 705 23.51 -7.01 -1.98
CA ILE A 705 23.61 -5.76 -1.20
C ILE A 705 22.30 -5.47 -0.47
N ILE A 706 21.15 -5.64 -1.13
CA ILE A 706 19.81 -5.39 -0.56
C ILE A 706 19.53 -6.34 0.61
N ASP A 707 19.79 -7.64 0.47
CA ASP A 707 19.72 -8.59 1.58
C ASP A 707 20.60 -8.13 2.76
N LYS A 708 21.85 -7.76 2.48
CA LYS A 708 22.76 -7.29 3.54
C LYS A 708 22.28 -5.99 4.20
N MET A 709 21.67 -5.07 3.46
CA MET A 709 21.06 -3.85 4.04
C MET A 709 19.87 -4.19 4.92
N MET A 710 19.00 -5.08 4.46
CA MET A 710 17.80 -5.50 5.18
C MET A 710 18.15 -6.20 6.50
N GLN A 711 19.31 -6.87 6.58
CA GLN A 711 19.88 -7.41 7.81
C GLN A 711 20.48 -6.36 8.78
N THR A 712 20.51 -5.06 8.44
CA THR A 712 21.13 -4.01 9.30
C THR A 712 20.43 -3.95 10.67
N PRO A 713 21.14 -4.12 11.79
CA PRO A 713 20.58 -3.95 13.14
C PRO A 713 20.12 -2.51 13.36
N VAL A 714 18.84 -2.30 13.68
CA VAL A 714 18.28 -0.98 13.98
C VAL A 714 17.87 -0.81 15.44
N GLY A 715 17.39 -1.89 16.09
CA GLY A 715 16.91 -1.87 17.47
C GLY A 715 16.98 -3.25 18.14
N GLN A 716 16.35 -3.39 19.31
CA GLN A 716 16.23 -4.68 20.01
C GLN A 716 14.84 -4.83 20.66
N GLU A 717 14.34 -6.06 20.74
CA GLU A 717 13.09 -6.38 21.41
C GLU A 717 13.24 -7.71 22.16
N ASN A 718 12.90 -7.76 23.44
CA ASN A 718 13.01 -8.96 24.29
C ASN A 718 14.40 -9.65 24.27
N GLY A 719 15.47 -8.89 23.98
CA GLY A 719 16.84 -9.39 23.84
C GLY A 719 17.18 -9.98 22.46
N GLN A 720 16.24 -9.99 21.51
CA GLN A 720 16.48 -10.26 20.10
C GLN A 720 16.89 -8.97 19.39
N VAL A 721 17.79 -9.06 18.41
CA VAL A 721 18.17 -7.94 17.54
C VAL A 721 17.13 -7.79 16.45
N LYS A 722 16.56 -6.59 16.32
CA LYS A 722 15.64 -6.22 15.24
C LYS A 722 16.42 -5.57 14.10
N THR A 723 16.20 -6.08 12.90
CA THR A 723 16.83 -5.64 11.65
C THR A 723 15.98 -4.61 10.91
N LEU A 724 16.51 -4.01 9.86
CA LEU A 724 15.76 -3.12 8.98
C LEU A 724 14.64 -3.86 8.24
N LYS A 725 14.80 -5.17 7.95
CA LYS A 725 13.71 -6.04 7.46
C LYS A 725 12.58 -6.11 8.48
N ASP A 726 12.90 -6.30 9.76
CA ASP A 726 11.90 -6.41 10.82
C ASP A 726 11.17 -5.08 11.01
N LEU A 727 11.90 -3.95 11.07
CA LEU A 727 11.30 -2.61 11.13
C LEU A 727 10.32 -2.36 9.98
N ALA A 728 10.72 -2.69 8.75
CA ALA A 728 9.88 -2.49 7.57
C ALA A 728 8.65 -3.41 7.56
N ASN A 729 8.82 -4.70 7.86
CA ASN A 729 7.71 -5.66 7.89
C ASN A 729 6.76 -5.39 9.06
N ASP A 730 7.27 -5.20 10.28
CA ASP A 730 6.43 -4.98 11.47
C ASP A 730 5.64 -3.67 11.34
N SER A 731 6.26 -2.56 10.91
CA SER A 731 5.54 -1.27 10.73
C SER A 731 4.43 -1.37 9.67
N TYR A 732 4.72 -2.06 8.56
CA TYR A 732 3.77 -2.22 7.46
C TYR A 732 2.64 -3.20 7.82
N ASN A 733 2.96 -4.31 8.49
CA ASN A 733 2.01 -5.34 8.86
C ASN A 733 1.13 -4.90 10.05
N SER A 734 1.64 -4.07 10.97
CA SER A 734 0.81 -3.35 11.95
C SER A 734 -0.29 -2.55 11.26
N TYR A 735 0.08 -1.72 10.26
CA TYR A 735 -0.89 -0.96 9.49
C TYR A 735 -1.91 -1.85 8.76
N LEU A 736 -1.46 -2.88 8.04
CA LEU A 736 -2.37 -3.79 7.32
C LEU A 736 -3.34 -4.54 8.25
N ARG A 737 -3.01 -4.68 9.55
CA ARG A 737 -3.89 -5.26 10.57
C ARG A 737 -4.86 -4.25 11.20
N GLY A 738 -4.70 -2.95 10.99
CA GLY A 738 -5.37 -1.92 11.82
C GLY A 738 -4.79 -1.85 13.24
N ASP A 739 -3.61 -2.44 13.46
CA ASP A 739 -2.91 -2.54 14.74
C ASP A 739 -1.90 -1.37 14.86
N GLU A 740 -2.45 -0.15 14.81
CA GLU A 740 -1.72 1.13 14.80
C GLU A 740 -1.07 1.48 16.16
N GLU A 741 -0.55 0.50 16.91
CA GLU A 741 0.36 0.76 18.03
C GLU A 741 1.81 0.43 17.63
N GLN A 742 2.69 1.44 17.58
CA GLN A 742 4.12 1.21 17.42
C GLN A 742 4.65 0.25 18.50
N ALA A 743 5.23 -0.87 18.11
CA ALA A 743 5.95 -1.76 19.03
C ALA A 743 7.07 -0.98 19.76
N PRO A 744 7.45 -1.33 21.01
CA PRO A 744 8.41 -0.53 21.80
C PRO A 744 9.74 -0.28 21.09
N TYR A 745 10.27 -1.27 20.35
CA TYR A 745 11.50 -1.10 19.60
C TYR A 745 11.36 -0.14 18.41
N ILE A 746 10.16 -0.04 17.81
CA ILE A 746 9.87 0.92 16.72
C ILE A 746 9.88 2.34 17.30
N LYS A 747 9.24 2.54 18.46
CA LYS A 747 9.29 3.81 19.22
C LYS A 747 10.74 4.24 19.49
N GLU A 748 11.60 3.33 19.96
CA GLU A 748 13.03 3.60 20.17
C GLU A 748 13.81 3.91 18.88
N VAL A 749 13.54 3.18 17.78
CA VAL A 749 14.18 3.39 16.47
C VAL A 749 13.79 4.74 15.86
N VAL A 750 12.51 5.11 15.96
CA VAL A 750 11.98 6.43 15.58
C VAL A 750 12.66 7.52 16.41
N GLU A 751 12.75 7.37 17.73
CA GLU A 751 13.41 8.37 18.59
C GLU A 751 14.92 8.46 18.34
N LYS A 752 15.59 7.36 17.94
CA LYS A 752 17.00 7.38 17.51
C LYS A 752 17.17 8.24 16.27
N TYR A 753 16.52 7.87 15.15
CA TYR A 753 16.80 8.49 13.85
C TYR A 753 16.06 9.81 13.59
N SER A 754 15.15 10.23 14.47
CA SER A 754 14.62 11.60 14.50
C SER A 754 15.67 12.64 14.94
N LYS A 755 16.76 12.21 15.58
CA LYS A 755 17.82 13.08 16.10
C LYS A 755 18.91 13.30 15.05
N LYS A 756 19.30 14.56 14.81
CA LYS A 756 20.16 14.97 13.68
C LYS A 756 21.59 14.41 13.73
N GLU A 757 22.03 13.93 14.89
CA GLU A 757 23.31 13.26 15.10
C GLU A 757 23.32 11.78 14.69
N ASN A 758 22.15 11.17 14.44
CA ASN A 758 22.03 9.80 13.96
C ASN A 758 21.70 9.77 12.47
N ASP A 759 22.33 8.87 11.72
CA ASP A 759 22.11 8.72 10.29
C ASP A 759 21.87 7.25 9.93
N LEU A 760 20.61 6.91 9.60
CA LEU A 760 20.20 5.57 9.19
C LEU A 760 20.90 5.14 7.90
N THR A 761 21.08 6.07 6.96
CA THR A 761 21.78 5.82 5.70
C THR A 761 23.26 5.46 5.98
N ALA A 762 23.92 6.20 6.87
CA ALA A 762 25.31 5.90 7.26
C ALA A 762 25.45 4.58 8.05
N ASP A 763 24.53 4.25 8.95
CA ASP A 763 24.55 2.98 9.70
C ASP A 763 24.32 1.77 8.76
N ILE A 764 23.42 1.88 7.77
CA ILE A 764 23.23 0.86 6.72
C ILE A 764 24.51 0.69 5.89
N LEU A 765 25.08 1.77 5.35
CA LEU A 765 26.30 1.71 4.53
C LEU A 765 27.49 1.08 5.28
N LYS A 766 27.60 1.38 6.57
CA LYS A 766 28.62 0.83 7.47
C LYS A 766 28.39 -0.66 7.75
N TYR A 767 27.14 -1.12 7.85
CA TYR A 767 26.82 -2.54 8.05
C TYR A 767 26.96 -3.37 6.76
N SER A 768 26.63 -2.78 5.61
CA SER A 768 26.75 -3.42 4.28
C SER A 768 28.17 -3.37 3.70
N LYS A 769 29.11 -2.67 4.33
CA LYS A 769 30.47 -2.37 3.82
C LYS A 769 31.13 -3.57 3.12
N ASP A 770 31.31 -4.68 3.82
CA ASP A 770 32.08 -5.82 3.31
C ASP A 770 31.45 -6.43 2.05
N THR A 771 30.12 -6.39 1.93
CA THR A 771 29.38 -6.88 0.76
C THR A 771 29.48 -5.91 -0.42
N ILE A 772 29.47 -4.60 -0.16
CA ILE A 772 29.73 -3.56 -1.18
C ILE A 772 31.15 -3.72 -1.73
N ASP A 773 32.12 -3.89 -0.84
CA ASP A 773 33.53 -4.07 -1.21
C ASP A 773 33.73 -5.36 -2.02
N GLN A 774 33.11 -6.48 -1.63
CA GLN A 774 33.11 -7.71 -2.43
C GLN A 774 32.52 -7.53 -3.84
N VAL A 775 31.40 -6.82 -3.97
CA VAL A 775 30.76 -6.56 -5.29
C VAL A 775 31.64 -5.64 -6.15
N PHE A 776 32.19 -4.58 -5.55
CA PHE A 776 33.13 -3.68 -6.22
C PHE A 776 34.41 -4.40 -6.69
N GLU A 777 34.95 -5.29 -5.86
CA GLU A 777 36.07 -6.16 -6.22
C GLU A 777 35.75 -7.12 -7.37
N GLU A 778 34.53 -7.67 -7.40
CA GLU A 778 34.07 -8.54 -8.46
C GLU A 778 33.96 -7.77 -9.79
N ILE A 779 33.30 -6.61 -9.80
CA ILE A 779 33.19 -5.68 -10.93
C ILE A 779 34.58 -5.32 -11.46
N THR A 780 35.45 -4.78 -10.60
CA THR A 780 36.79 -4.33 -11.01
C THR A 780 37.72 -5.48 -11.37
N SER A 781 37.41 -6.73 -10.99
CA SER A 781 38.17 -7.91 -11.45
C SER A 781 37.82 -8.33 -12.88
N LYS A 782 36.60 -8.09 -13.34
CA LYS A 782 36.09 -8.45 -14.68
C LYS A 782 36.60 -7.49 -15.79
N ILE A 783 37.03 -6.28 -15.44
CA ILE A 783 37.62 -5.28 -16.35
C ILE A 783 39.14 -5.49 -16.47
N ALA A 784 39.58 -6.16 -17.55
CA ALA A 784 40.99 -6.47 -17.79
C ALA A 784 41.68 -5.41 -18.66
N TYR A 785 42.99 -5.18 -18.44
CA TYR A 785 43.79 -4.34 -19.34
C TYR A 785 44.20 -5.15 -20.56
N LYS A 786 43.31 -5.19 -21.56
CA LYS A 786 43.51 -5.90 -22.83
C LYS A 786 43.02 -5.00 -23.97
N ILE A 787 43.74 -5.05 -25.09
CA ILE A 787 43.23 -4.67 -26.40
C ILE A 787 43.07 -5.99 -27.18
N PRO A 788 41.94 -6.23 -27.88
CA PRO A 788 41.78 -7.40 -28.75
C PRO A 788 42.92 -7.49 -29.78
N ASP A 789 43.38 -8.70 -30.11
CA ASP A 789 44.57 -8.89 -30.96
C ASP A 789 44.34 -8.38 -32.40
N GLU A 790 43.10 -8.28 -32.86
CA GLU A 790 42.70 -7.67 -34.13
C GLU A 790 42.64 -6.13 -34.09
N LYS A 791 42.55 -5.52 -32.90
CA LYS A 791 42.64 -4.07 -32.67
C LYS A 791 44.09 -3.62 -32.36
N LEU A 792 45.04 -4.56 -32.22
CA LEU A 792 46.46 -4.29 -31.96
C LEU A 792 47.29 -4.06 -33.24
N PRO A 793 48.26 -3.13 -33.22
CA PRO A 793 49.35 -3.04 -34.19
C PRO A 793 50.11 -4.36 -34.36
N GLU A 794 50.58 -4.63 -35.57
CA GLU A 794 51.19 -5.92 -35.96
C GLU A 794 52.45 -6.29 -35.15
N ASP A 795 53.22 -5.31 -34.70
CA ASP A 795 54.38 -5.49 -33.82
C ASP A 795 53.98 -5.85 -32.38
N LEU A 796 52.96 -5.18 -31.83
CA LEU A 796 52.40 -5.50 -30.51
C LEU A 796 51.63 -6.83 -30.51
N ARG A 797 50.97 -7.17 -31.61
CA ARG A 797 50.29 -8.45 -31.83
C ARG A 797 51.27 -9.63 -31.83
N LYS A 798 52.44 -9.45 -32.46
CA LYS A 798 53.54 -10.42 -32.49
C LYS A 798 54.40 -10.46 -31.22
N LEU A 799 54.26 -9.48 -30.33
CA LEU A 799 55.02 -9.41 -29.08
C LEU A 799 54.64 -10.57 -28.14
N LYS A 800 55.64 -11.36 -27.74
CA LYS A 800 55.49 -12.40 -26.70
C LYS A 800 55.43 -11.74 -25.30
N ALA A 801 54.28 -11.17 -24.99
CA ALA A 801 53.95 -10.57 -23.71
C ALA A 801 52.50 -10.90 -23.30
N ASN A 802 52.21 -10.73 -22.02
CA ASN A 802 50.86 -10.80 -21.44
C ASN A 802 50.00 -9.60 -21.86
N ASP A 803 48.68 -9.73 -21.71
CA ASP A 803 47.68 -8.77 -22.22
C ASP A 803 47.86 -7.37 -21.64
N GLU A 804 48.14 -7.26 -20.34
CA GLU A 804 48.37 -5.99 -19.66
C GLU A 804 49.65 -5.30 -20.15
N ALA A 805 50.68 -6.04 -20.55
CA ALA A 805 51.89 -5.48 -21.15
C ALA A 805 51.69 -5.10 -22.62
N LYS A 806 50.81 -5.80 -23.36
CA LYS A 806 50.34 -5.36 -24.69
C LYS A 806 49.53 -4.07 -24.59
N PHE A 807 48.59 -3.98 -23.64
CA PHE A 807 47.75 -2.81 -23.39
C PHE A 807 48.59 -1.57 -23.00
N VAL A 808 49.52 -1.72 -22.06
CA VAL A 808 50.41 -0.61 -21.66
C VAL A 808 51.28 -0.12 -22.82
N LYS A 809 51.79 -1.02 -23.66
CA LYS A 809 52.58 -0.67 -24.86
C LYS A 809 51.77 -0.13 -26.03
N TYR A 810 50.47 -0.39 -26.05
CA TYR A 810 49.53 0.24 -26.98
C TYR A 810 49.22 1.68 -26.54
N LEU A 811 48.97 1.87 -25.24
CA LEU A 811 48.58 3.17 -24.69
C LEU A 811 49.75 4.15 -24.58
N ILE A 812 50.92 3.69 -24.13
CA ILE A 812 52.11 4.52 -23.87
C ILE A 812 53.23 4.16 -24.85
N GLU A 813 53.57 5.12 -25.70
CA GLU A 813 54.64 5.02 -26.70
C GLU A 813 55.81 5.95 -26.32
N SER A 814 57.01 5.67 -26.83
CA SER A 814 58.15 6.59 -26.70
C SER A 814 58.22 7.52 -27.92
N GLU A 815 58.43 8.81 -27.69
CA GLU A 815 58.62 9.79 -28.77
C GLU A 815 59.94 9.57 -29.53
N ASP A 816 60.99 9.21 -28.79
CA ASP A 816 62.26 8.73 -29.33
C ASP A 816 62.28 7.18 -29.20
N PRO A 817 62.10 6.43 -30.31
CA PRO A 817 62.02 4.97 -30.25
C PRO A 817 63.31 4.28 -29.79
N ASP A 818 64.45 4.93 -29.96
CA ASP A 818 65.77 4.38 -29.60
C ASP A 818 66.18 4.78 -28.17
N ASN A 819 65.37 5.59 -27.47
CA ASN A 819 65.60 5.99 -26.09
C ASN A 819 65.50 4.78 -25.13
N GLY A 820 66.65 4.30 -24.67
CA GLY A 820 66.75 3.16 -23.75
C GLY A 820 66.04 3.37 -22.41
N ALA A 821 66.00 4.59 -21.88
CA ALA A 821 65.33 4.89 -20.61
C ALA A 821 63.80 4.83 -20.76
N ALA A 822 63.25 5.36 -21.86
CA ALA A 822 61.83 5.28 -22.17
C ALA A 822 61.38 3.83 -22.39
N ASN A 823 62.12 3.06 -23.21
CA ASN A 823 61.85 1.64 -23.42
C ASN A 823 61.93 0.82 -22.12
N PHE A 824 62.85 1.14 -21.20
CA PHE A 824 62.91 0.53 -19.87
C PHE A 824 61.68 0.85 -19.02
N ILE A 825 61.26 2.11 -18.98
CA ILE A 825 60.08 2.55 -18.18
C ILE A 825 58.78 1.95 -18.73
N ILE A 826 58.58 1.93 -20.04
CA ILE A 826 57.45 1.24 -20.70
C ILE A 826 57.49 -0.27 -20.38
N GLY A 827 58.69 -0.88 -20.32
CA GLY A 827 58.87 -2.27 -19.92
C GLY A 827 58.51 -2.56 -18.45
N PHE A 828 58.63 -1.57 -17.56
CA PHE A 828 58.33 -1.71 -16.12
C PHE A 828 56.89 -1.34 -15.76
N ALA A 829 56.26 -0.44 -16.52
CA ALA A 829 54.90 0.05 -16.27
C ALA A 829 53.80 -1.04 -16.07
N PRO A 830 53.83 -2.23 -16.72
CA PRO A 830 52.88 -3.30 -16.45
C PRO A 830 52.91 -3.84 -15.01
N ALA A 831 54.07 -3.78 -14.34
CA ALA A 831 54.18 -4.14 -12.92
C ALA A 831 53.39 -3.15 -12.03
N ILE A 832 53.23 -1.90 -12.48
CA ILE A 832 52.47 -0.86 -11.79
C ILE A 832 50.98 -0.95 -12.13
N THR A 833 50.59 -1.13 -13.40
CA THR A 833 49.15 -1.27 -13.76
C THR A 833 48.54 -2.55 -13.21
N GLY A 834 49.21 -3.69 -13.36
CA GLY A 834 48.63 -4.99 -13.05
C GLY A 834 47.70 -5.52 -14.15
N LYS A 835 47.02 -6.63 -13.87
CA LYS A 835 46.24 -7.41 -14.85
C LYS A 835 44.82 -6.88 -15.11
N ASN A 836 44.17 -6.29 -14.11
CA ASN A 836 42.80 -5.79 -14.14
C ASN A 836 42.63 -4.63 -13.15
N VAL A 837 41.50 -3.94 -13.18
CA VAL A 837 41.28 -2.73 -12.37
C VAL A 837 41.42 -3.01 -10.86
N ASN A 838 40.93 -4.15 -10.36
CA ASN A 838 41.11 -4.55 -8.95
C ASN A 838 42.61 -4.68 -8.58
N ASP A 839 43.42 -5.29 -9.46
CA ASP A 839 44.88 -5.43 -9.29
C ASP A 839 45.65 -4.09 -9.43
N THR A 840 45.04 -3.05 -9.99
CA THR A 840 45.57 -1.68 -9.91
C THR A 840 45.20 -1.03 -8.57
N LEU A 841 43.94 -1.13 -8.18
CA LEU A 841 43.37 -0.51 -6.97
C LEU A 841 43.87 -1.13 -5.66
N SER A 842 44.44 -2.33 -5.71
CA SER A 842 45.12 -2.98 -4.59
C SER A 842 46.53 -2.43 -4.29
N LYS A 843 47.13 -1.64 -5.19
CA LYS A 843 48.53 -1.21 -5.07
C LYS A 843 48.67 0.08 -4.29
N GLU A 844 49.57 0.09 -3.31
CA GLU A 844 49.81 1.22 -2.40
C GLU A 844 50.03 2.57 -3.12
N MET A 845 50.76 2.57 -4.24
CA MET A 845 51.00 3.76 -5.05
C MET A 845 49.71 4.36 -5.63
N VAL A 846 48.75 3.52 -6.02
CA VAL A 846 47.47 3.93 -6.61
C VAL A 846 46.52 4.38 -5.51
N ALA A 847 46.45 3.62 -4.41
CA ALA A 847 45.70 4.00 -3.22
C ALA A 847 46.12 5.38 -2.67
N GLY A 848 47.42 5.63 -2.52
CA GLY A 848 47.96 6.90 -2.03
C GLY A 848 47.65 8.11 -2.92
N LEU A 849 47.38 7.90 -4.21
CA LEU A 849 46.89 8.95 -5.12
C LEU A 849 45.40 9.24 -4.92
N ILE A 850 44.59 8.21 -4.67
CA ILE A 850 43.13 8.30 -4.50
C ILE A 850 42.75 8.87 -3.12
N TYR A 851 43.40 8.39 -2.04
CA TYR A 851 43.12 8.86 -0.68
C TYR A 851 43.69 10.25 -0.36
N LYS A 852 44.59 10.79 -1.21
CA LYS A 852 45.34 12.05 -1.02
C LYS A 852 46.21 12.12 0.25
N ASP A 853 46.41 10.99 0.94
CA ASP A 853 47.34 10.84 2.07
C ASP A 853 48.33 9.72 1.75
N LYS A 854 49.62 10.06 1.69
CA LYS A 854 50.72 9.11 1.43
C LYS A 854 50.96 8.11 2.59
N LYS A 855 50.24 8.21 3.71
CA LYS A 855 50.33 7.29 4.86
C LYS A 855 49.24 6.21 4.90
N LYS A 856 48.22 6.27 4.05
CA LYS A 856 47.20 5.21 3.93
C LYS A 856 47.64 4.18 2.89
N HIS A 857 48.32 3.13 3.36
CA HIS A 857 48.69 1.95 2.57
C HIS A 857 47.52 0.94 2.45
N GLU A 858 46.29 1.44 2.40
CA GLU A 858 45.06 0.64 2.41
C GLU A 858 44.51 0.47 0.99
N LYS A 859 43.87 -0.67 0.70
CA LYS A 859 43.21 -0.92 -0.58
C LYS A 859 42.13 0.13 -0.86
N VAL A 860 41.84 0.42 -2.13
CA VAL A 860 40.70 1.27 -2.49
C VAL A 860 39.40 0.47 -2.29
N GLU A 861 38.61 0.90 -1.31
CA GLU A 861 37.33 0.28 -0.94
C GLU A 861 36.19 0.86 -1.80
N GLY A 862 35.28 0.00 -2.28
CA GLY A 862 34.06 0.43 -2.96
C GLY A 862 33.13 1.20 -2.03
N SER A 863 33.04 0.77 -0.78
CA SER A 863 32.34 1.47 0.30
C SER A 863 32.87 2.90 0.52
N PHE A 864 34.18 3.14 0.38
CA PHE A 864 34.74 4.50 0.39
C PHE A 864 34.32 5.32 -0.84
N ILE A 865 34.31 4.72 -2.03
CA ILE A 865 33.87 5.38 -3.27
C ILE A 865 32.40 5.80 -3.16
N VAL A 866 31.53 4.96 -2.60
CA VAL A 866 30.09 5.31 -2.53
C VAL A 866 29.82 6.33 -1.42
N ASN A 867 30.54 6.29 -0.30
CA ASN A 867 30.52 7.39 0.67
C ASN A 867 31.01 8.72 0.05
N LYS A 868 31.93 8.68 -0.92
CA LYS A 868 32.30 9.88 -1.70
C LYS A 868 31.20 10.32 -2.66
N LEU A 869 30.55 9.38 -3.36
CA LEU A 869 29.47 9.66 -4.31
C LEU A 869 28.25 10.30 -3.63
N LEU A 870 27.80 9.77 -2.49
CA LEU A 870 26.70 10.33 -1.69
C LEU A 870 27.02 11.73 -1.13
N GLY A 871 28.30 12.04 -0.97
CA GLY A 871 28.79 13.38 -0.60
C GLY A 871 28.88 14.38 -1.76
N LEU A 872 28.59 13.98 -3.01
CA LEU A 872 28.55 14.90 -4.15
C LEU A 872 27.24 15.68 -4.17
N GLY A 873 27.31 16.99 -4.45
CA GLY A 873 26.16 17.90 -4.55
C GLY A 873 24.98 17.29 -5.32
N PRO A 874 25.11 16.98 -6.63
CA PRO A 874 24.01 16.45 -7.43
C PRO A 874 23.34 15.18 -6.88
N VAL A 875 24.09 14.33 -6.20
CA VAL A 875 23.57 13.10 -5.58
C VAL A 875 22.78 13.43 -4.32
N LYS A 876 23.34 14.30 -3.47
CA LYS A 876 22.69 14.82 -2.27
C LYS A 876 21.42 15.61 -2.63
N ASP A 877 21.45 16.43 -3.68
CA ASP A 877 20.34 17.26 -4.13
C ASP A 877 19.19 16.40 -4.68
N MET A 878 19.51 15.35 -5.43
CA MET A 878 18.56 14.32 -5.86
C MET A 878 17.95 13.56 -4.67
N LEU A 879 18.75 13.16 -3.68
CA LEU A 879 18.26 12.51 -2.46
C LEU A 879 17.39 13.45 -1.60
N ASN A 880 17.71 14.75 -1.54
CA ASN A 880 16.87 15.77 -0.90
C ASN A 880 15.56 15.99 -1.67
N SER A 881 15.58 15.95 -3.00
CA SER A 881 14.37 16.03 -3.84
C SER A 881 13.46 14.82 -3.61
N LEU A 882 14.03 13.61 -3.58
CA LEU A 882 13.31 12.38 -3.24
C LEU A 882 12.71 12.45 -1.82
N ALA A 883 13.48 12.91 -0.83
CA ALA A 883 13.01 13.11 0.53
C ALA A 883 11.82 14.07 0.60
N LYS A 884 11.90 15.22 -0.09
CA LYS A 884 10.80 16.19 -0.16
C LYS A 884 9.56 15.61 -0.83
N LYS A 885 9.73 14.85 -1.92
CA LYS A 885 8.66 14.07 -2.58
C LYS A 885 8.17 12.87 -1.74
N LEU A 886 8.68 12.69 -0.52
CA LEU A 886 8.25 11.75 0.51
C LEU A 886 7.94 12.45 1.87
N GLY A 887 7.85 13.79 1.89
CA GLY A 887 7.42 14.55 3.07
C GLY A 887 8.49 14.91 4.12
N GLY A 888 9.79 14.74 3.84
CA GLY A 888 10.87 15.13 4.76
C GLY A 888 12.00 15.95 4.11
N ASP A 889 12.75 16.73 4.88
CA ASP A 889 13.91 17.49 4.34
C ASP A 889 15.10 16.60 3.98
N THR A 890 15.17 15.41 4.58
CA THR A 890 16.23 14.41 4.40
C THR A 890 15.65 13.01 4.29
N ILE A 891 16.40 12.10 3.66
CA ILE A 891 16.04 10.69 3.49
C ILE A 891 15.65 10.02 4.82
N ASN A 892 16.39 10.31 5.90
CA ASN A 892 16.12 9.73 7.22
C ASN A 892 14.79 10.27 7.79
N GLN A 893 14.50 11.58 7.65
CA GLN A 893 13.21 12.15 8.05
C GLN A 893 12.06 11.57 7.22
N ALA A 894 12.23 11.37 5.92
CA ALA A 894 11.22 10.76 5.07
C ALA A 894 10.92 9.30 5.49
N ALA A 895 11.95 8.49 5.70
CA ALA A 895 11.79 7.11 6.18
C ALA A 895 11.07 7.03 7.55
N ILE A 896 11.43 7.90 8.50
CA ILE A 896 10.76 7.97 9.81
C ILE A 896 9.33 8.54 9.70
N SER A 897 9.07 9.46 8.77
CA SER A 897 7.71 9.97 8.52
C SER A 897 6.80 8.90 7.94
N VAL A 898 7.32 8.00 7.09
CA VAL A 898 6.57 6.82 6.60
C VAL A 898 6.29 5.83 7.73
N VAL A 899 7.29 5.48 8.54
CA VAL A 899 7.09 4.59 9.71
C VAL A 899 6.03 5.15 10.65
N ASN A 900 6.12 6.43 11.03
CA ASN A 900 5.11 7.08 11.88
C ASN A 900 3.74 7.16 11.20
N GLY A 901 3.68 7.47 9.90
CA GLY A 901 2.41 7.52 9.15
C GLY A 901 1.66 6.19 9.09
N MET A 902 2.35 5.06 9.26
CA MET A 902 1.78 3.70 9.31
C MET A 902 1.46 3.23 10.75
N THR A 903 1.92 3.91 11.80
CA THR A 903 1.95 3.32 13.15
C THR A 903 1.70 4.29 14.32
N ASP A 904 1.56 5.60 14.09
CA ASP A 904 1.18 6.58 15.12
C ASP A 904 -0.34 6.74 15.19
N GLU A 905 -0.96 6.11 16.18
CA GLU A 905 -2.38 6.23 16.54
C GLU A 905 -2.92 7.66 16.72
N ASN A 906 -2.05 8.66 16.92
CA ASN A 906 -2.44 10.07 17.07
C ASN A 906 -2.40 10.83 15.73
N ALA A 907 -2.07 10.14 14.64
CA ALA A 907 -1.83 10.77 13.35
C ALA A 907 -3.15 11.23 12.68
N ALA A 908 -4.15 10.37 12.58
CA ALA A 908 -5.28 10.57 11.68
C ALA A 908 -6.50 11.23 12.35
N GLY A 909 -7.15 12.14 11.61
CA GLY A 909 -8.40 12.79 12.05
C GLY A 909 -9.67 11.99 11.75
N TYR A 910 -9.54 10.75 11.30
CA TYR A 910 -10.61 9.92 10.75
C TYR A 910 -10.64 8.48 11.29
N ASN A 911 -9.74 8.04 12.18
CA ASN A 911 -9.60 6.60 12.45
C ASN A 911 -10.47 6.10 13.60
N TYR A 912 -11.12 4.95 13.41
CA TYR A 912 -11.87 4.22 14.44
C TYR A 912 -11.31 2.80 14.57
N LYS A 913 -10.37 2.59 15.50
CA LYS A 913 -9.58 1.34 15.60
C LYS A 913 -10.45 0.09 15.65
N PHE A 914 -10.25 -0.83 14.70
CA PHE A 914 -10.95 -2.11 14.64
C PHE A 914 -10.04 -3.29 14.26
N LEU A 915 -9.49 -3.97 15.27
CA LEU A 915 -8.61 -5.13 15.07
C LEU A 915 -9.38 -6.36 14.54
N PRO A 916 -8.75 -7.27 13.77
CA PRO A 916 -9.36 -8.52 13.31
C PRO A 916 -9.85 -9.47 14.42
N ASP A 917 -9.40 -9.30 15.66
CA ASP A 917 -9.85 -10.04 16.85
C ASP A 917 -10.80 -9.23 17.76
N SER A 918 -11.20 -8.02 17.34
CA SER A 918 -12.14 -7.16 18.06
C SER A 918 -13.61 -7.40 17.67
N LYS A 919 -14.53 -6.80 18.44
CA LYS A 919 -15.98 -6.82 18.19
C LYS A 919 -16.53 -5.40 18.28
N GLY A 920 -17.40 -5.04 17.36
CA GLY A 920 -18.01 -3.72 17.28
C GLY A 920 -19.52 -3.84 17.22
N GLU A 921 -20.22 -3.02 18.00
CA GLU A 921 -21.67 -2.97 18.03
C GLU A 921 -22.10 -1.52 17.80
N PHE A 922 -22.78 -1.29 16.69
CA PHE A 922 -23.22 0.03 16.25
C PHE A 922 -24.75 0.06 16.24
N SER A 923 -25.36 0.65 17.27
CA SER A 923 -26.81 0.90 17.29
C SER A 923 -27.13 2.23 16.63
N TYR A 924 -27.82 2.19 15.49
CA TYR A 924 -28.37 3.38 14.83
C TYR A 924 -29.88 3.44 15.06
N ILE A 925 -30.33 4.35 15.92
CA ILE A 925 -31.74 4.73 16.00
C ILE A 925 -32.02 5.61 14.77
N TYR A 926 -33.08 5.31 14.00
CA TYR A 926 -33.57 6.23 12.98
C TYR A 926 -33.94 7.53 13.68
N SER A 927 -33.17 8.59 13.43
CA SER A 927 -33.29 9.78 14.24
C SER A 927 -34.69 10.37 14.10
N SER A 928 -35.43 10.37 15.21
CA SER A 928 -36.63 11.17 15.37
C SER A 928 -36.24 12.63 15.58
N ASP A 929 -35.51 13.19 14.61
CA ASP A 929 -35.32 14.64 14.44
C ASP A 929 -36.56 15.32 13.86
N VAL A 930 -37.69 14.61 13.85
CA VAL A 930 -38.94 15.16 14.36
C VAL A 930 -38.90 15.29 15.90
N LYS A 931 -37.84 15.93 16.43
CA LYS A 931 -37.91 16.55 17.76
C LYS A 931 -38.90 17.69 17.60
N ASP A 932 -39.83 17.79 18.55
CA ASP A 932 -41.10 18.51 18.38
C ASP A 932 -42.07 17.85 17.36
N GLY A 933 -42.13 16.51 17.37
CA GLY A 933 -43.31 15.76 16.94
C GLY A 933 -44.56 16.23 17.69
N ALA A 934 -45.73 16.18 17.04
CA ALA A 934 -46.94 16.88 17.48
C ALA A 934 -47.26 16.66 18.98
N SER A 935 -47.32 17.74 19.76
CA SER A 935 -47.24 17.68 21.22
C SER A 935 -48.42 18.39 21.89
N PHE A 936 -48.60 18.12 23.19
CA PHE A 936 -49.55 18.80 24.05
C PHE A 936 -48.82 19.70 25.04
N ASN A 937 -49.12 20.99 25.03
CA ASN A 937 -48.62 21.94 26.01
C ASN A 937 -49.23 21.65 27.40
N GLU A 938 -48.40 21.21 28.35
CA GLU A 938 -48.84 20.78 29.69
C GLU A 938 -49.55 21.86 30.51
N LYS A 939 -49.38 23.16 30.17
CA LYS A 939 -49.94 24.28 30.93
C LYS A 939 -51.38 24.63 30.56
N ASP A 940 -51.80 24.38 29.33
CA ASP A 940 -53.12 24.79 28.81
C ASP A 940 -53.84 23.70 27.98
N GLY A 941 -53.23 22.53 27.78
CA GLY A 941 -53.76 21.41 27.00
C GLY A 941 -53.89 21.71 25.51
N LYS A 942 -53.12 22.68 24.97
CA LYS A 942 -53.09 23.00 23.54
C LYS A 942 -52.27 21.98 22.76
N PHE A 943 -52.83 21.49 21.67
CA PHE A 943 -52.15 20.65 20.69
C PHE A 943 -51.39 21.53 19.69
N GLU A 944 -50.10 21.28 19.52
CA GLU A 944 -49.21 22.05 18.64
C GLU A 944 -48.40 21.12 17.72
N LEU A 945 -48.02 21.65 16.55
CA LEU A 945 -47.18 21.02 15.54
C LEU A 945 -45.91 21.87 15.40
N SER A 946 -44.74 21.24 15.23
CA SER A 946 -43.53 21.96 14.87
C SER A 946 -43.66 22.64 13.51
N GLY A 947 -42.89 23.71 13.33
CA GLY A 947 -42.92 24.54 12.12
C GLY A 947 -42.64 23.74 10.85
N ASP A 948 -41.75 22.75 10.93
CA ASP A 948 -41.31 21.98 9.76
C ASP A 948 -42.36 20.93 9.34
N ILE A 949 -43.01 20.23 10.28
CA ILE A 949 -44.17 19.38 9.94
C ILE A 949 -45.28 20.22 9.32
N ALA A 950 -45.58 21.39 9.90
CA ALA A 950 -46.66 22.27 9.46
C ALA A 950 -46.39 22.93 8.09
N LYS A 951 -45.17 22.82 7.56
CA LYS A 951 -44.70 23.45 6.33
C LYS A 951 -44.45 22.44 5.20
N ASP A 952 -43.81 21.31 5.52
CA ASP A 952 -43.32 20.35 4.52
C ASP A 952 -44.21 19.08 4.41
N TYR A 953 -45.24 18.94 5.26
CA TYR A 953 -46.21 17.83 5.26
C TYR A 953 -47.67 18.32 5.24
N LYS A 954 -48.50 17.70 4.40
CA LYS A 954 -49.95 17.93 4.32
C LYS A 954 -50.70 16.96 5.25
N ILE A 955 -51.52 17.48 6.17
CA ILE A 955 -52.33 16.64 7.07
C ILE A 955 -53.66 16.26 6.40
N GLU A 956 -53.79 15.00 6.00
CA GLU A 956 -55.00 14.49 5.32
C GLU A 956 -56.13 14.16 6.31
N LYS A 957 -55.78 13.64 7.49
CA LYS A 957 -56.72 13.11 8.49
C LYS A 957 -56.18 13.31 9.90
N VAL A 958 -57.09 13.56 10.85
CA VAL A 958 -56.80 13.54 12.28
C VAL A 958 -57.86 12.70 12.98
N ASP A 959 -57.47 11.61 13.64
CA ASP A 959 -58.36 10.89 14.56
C ASP A 959 -58.04 11.30 16.00
N ILE A 960 -59.06 11.70 16.75
CA ILE A 960 -59.01 11.93 18.18
C ILE A 960 -59.62 10.71 18.87
N LEU A 961 -58.84 10.08 19.73
CA LEU A 961 -59.20 8.92 20.53
C LEU A 961 -59.30 9.32 22.01
N VAL A 962 -60.23 8.70 22.74
CA VAL A 962 -60.28 8.72 24.21
C VAL A 962 -60.32 7.28 24.70
N ASP A 963 -59.43 6.94 25.63
CA ASP A 963 -59.24 5.59 26.18
C ASP A 963 -59.17 4.51 25.09
N GLY A 964 -58.35 4.76 24.06
CA GLY A 964 -58.12 3.86 22.92
C GLY A 964 -59.25 3.78 21.87
N LYS A 965 -60.32 4.57 22.00
CA LYS A 965 -61.44 4.58 21.02
C LYS A 965 -61.52 5.90 20.26
N VAL A 966 -61.56 5.84 18.93
CA VAL A 966 -61.81 7.02 18.08
C VAL A 966 -63.18 7.61 18.44
N VAL A 967 -63.16 8.84 18.97
CA VAL A 967 -64.37 9.61 19.30
C VAL A 967 -64.65 10.71 18.27
N LYS A 968 -63.64 11.11 17.47
CA LYS A 968 -63.79 12.12 16.42
C LYS A 968 -62.76 11.94 15.31
N THR A 969 -63.14 12.28 14.09
CA THR A 969 -62.24 12.39 12.93
C THR A 969 -62.38 13.77 12.31
N LEU A 970 -61.26 14.41 11.96
CA LEU A 970 -61.17 15.70 11.28
C LEU A 970 -60.37 15.54 9.96
N LYS A 971 -60.46 16.55 9.09
CA LYS A 971 -59.59 16.71 7.91
C LYS A 971 -58.78 18.00 8.09
N GLY A 972 -57.47 17.94 7.85
CA GLY A 972 -56.58 19.07 8.13
C GLY A 972 -56.40 19.36 9.63
N THR A 973 -55.71 20.46 9.91
CA THR A 973 -55.28 20.90 11.26
C THR A 973 -56.33 21.73 12.01
N ASP A 974 -57.46 22.07 11.39
CA ASP A 974 -58.37 23.10 11.88
C ASP A 974 -58.93 22.80 13.28
N ASN A 975 -58.38 23.54 14.24
CA ASN A 975 -58.84 23.71 15.60
C ASN A 975 -58.88 22.42 16.48
N ILE A 976 -57.93 21.50 16.27
CA ILE A 976 -57.78 20.25 17.06
C ILE A 976 -57.90 20.49 18.58
N THR A 977 -57.25 21.54 19.10
CA THR A 977 -57.31 21.92 20.52
C THR A 977 -58.75 22.15 21.03
N ASP A 978 -59.55 22.96 20.32
CA ASP A 978 -60.94 23.19 20.73
C ASP A 978 -61.80 21.95 20.54
N GLN A 979 -61.52 21.11 19.53
CA GLN A 979 -62.22 19.84 19.35
C GLN A 979 -61.99 18.87 20.52
N ILE A 980 -60.78 18.88 21.12
CA ILE A 980 -60.46 18.10 22.32
C ILE A 980 -61.09 18.72 23.57
N LYS A 981 -60.99 20.05 23.73
CA LYS A 981 -61.60 20.76 24.88
C LYS A 981 -63.13 20.63 24.89
N ALA A 982 -63.77 20.58 23.73
CA ALA A 982 -65.21 20.34 23.58
C ALA A 982 -65.67 18.91 23.89
N LEU A 983 -64.76 17.95 24.08
CA LEU A 983 -65.09 16.55 24.44
C LEU A 983 -65.12 16.30 25.96
N ASP A 984 -64.62 17.24 26.79
CA ASP A 984 -64.45 17.09 28.26
C ASP A 984 -63.89 15.69 28.66
N PRO A 985 -62.75 15.26 28.07
CA PRO A 985 -62.23 13.90 28.18
C PRO A 985 -61.72 13.59 29.59
N LYS A 986 -61.97 12.37 30.06
CA LYS A 986 -61.67 11.91 31.43
C LYS A 986 -60.88 10.60 31.41
N GLY A 987 -59.73 10.65 30.75
CA GLY A 987 -58.90 9.48 30.47
C GLY A 987 -57.64 9.84 29.68
N GLU A 988 -57.10 8.87 28.97
CA GLU A 988 -56.04 9.10 27.98
C GLU A 988 -56.65 9.65 26.68
N VAL A 989 -56.19 10.81 26.23
CA VAL A 989 -56.47 11.34 24.90
C VAL A 989 -55.29 11.01 23.99
N GLN A 990 -55.58 10.35 22.86
CA GLN A 990 -54.59 10.06 21.83
C GLN A 990 -55.01 10.75 20.53
N VAL A 991 -54.06 11.34 19.81
CA VAL A 991 -54.29 11.99 18.50
C VAL A 991 -53.42 11.31 17.46
N ASN A 992 -54.06 10.75 16.44
CA ASN A 992 -53.39 10.12 15.30
C ASN A 992 -53.52 11.04 14.08
N LEU A 993 -52.39 11.53 13.57
CA LEU A 993 -52.30 12.32 12.35
C LEU A 993 -51.92 11.41 11.18
N THR A 994 -52.72 11.41 10.12
CA THR A 994 -52.28 10.90 8.81
C THR A 994 -51.74 12.07 8.02
N ILE A 995 -50.43 12.08 7.78
CA ILE A 995 -49.71 13.17 7.11
C ILE A 995 -49.03 12.66 5.85
N THR A 996 -48.97 13.47 4.80
CA THR A 996 -48.41 13.12 3.50
C THR A 996 -47.38 14.16 3.10
N ASN A 997 -46.16 13.74 2.78
CA ASN A 997 -45.09 14.67 2.38
C ASN A 997 -45.25 15.16 0.93
N ALA A 998 -44.41 16.10 0.51
CA ALA A 998 -44.39 16.63 -0.87
C ALA A 998 -44.22 15.56 -1.97
N TYR A 999 -43.74 14.37 -1.64
CA TYR A 999 -43.51 13.25 -2.55
C TYR A 999 -44.66 12.22 -2.57
N GLY A 1000 -45.72 12.43 -1.78
CA GLY A 1000 -46.88 11.53 -1.69
C GLY A 1000 -46.75 10.39 -0.66
N ASN A 1001 -45.61 10.27 0.01
CA ASN A 1001 -45.42 9.26 1.06
C ASN A 1001 -46.29 9.63 2.27
N THR A 1002 -47.06 8.65 2.77
CA THR A 1002 -48.04 8.87 3.84
C THR A 1002 -47.61 8.18 5.14
N PHE A 1003 -47.60 8.94 6.23
CA PHE A 1003 -47.09 8.57 7.54
C PHE A 1003 -48.21 8.68 8.59
N LEU A 1004 -48.13 7.86 9.65
CA LEU A 1004 -49.03 7.91 10.79
C LEU A 1004 -48.26 8.38 12.03
N MET A 1005 -48.48 9.63 12.44
CA MET A 1005 -47.89 10.20 13.67
C MET A 1005 -48.89 10.09 14.82
N THR A 1006 -48.44 9.66 16.00
CA THR A 1006 -49.29 9.46 17.19
C THR A 1006 -48.79 10.32 18.34
N SER A 1007 -49.71 11.01 19.02
CA SER A 1007 -49.46 11.82 20.21
C SER A 1007 -50.43 11.46 21.33
N LYS A 1008 -50.04 11.62 22.60
CA LYS A 1008 -50.83 11.20 23.78
C LYS A 1008 -50.75 12.22 24.93
N ALA A 1009 -51.86 12.41 25.64
CA ALA A 1009 -51.94 13.20 26.87
C ALA A 1009 -53.05 12.72 27.82
N THR A 1010 -52.82 12.71 29.13
CA THR A 1010 -53.75 12.15 30.13
C THR A 1010 -54.41 13.22 30.98
N TYR A 1011 -55.72 13.41 30.80
CA TYR A 1011 -56.47 14.51 31.40
C TYR A 1011 -56.97 14.16 32.81
N LYS A 1012 -56.48 14.87 33.83
CA LYS A 1012 -56.84 14.68 35.24
C LYS A 1012 -57.98 15.62 35.65
N LYS A 1013 -58.93 15.08 36.42
CA LYS A 1013 -60.12 15.81 36.91
C LYS A 1013 -59.74 16.99 37.82
N ALA A 1014 -60.05 18.21 37.39
CA ALA A 1014 -59.98 19.39 38.26
C ALA A 1014 -61.05 19.31 39.38
N ASN A 1015 -60.66 19.66 40.61
CA ASN A 1015 -61.60 19.89 41.71
C ASN A 1015 -62.11 21.35 41.66
N PRO A 1016 -63.38 21.61 42.04
CA PRO A 1016 -63.89 22.97 42.15
C PRO A 1016 -63.07 23.81 43.16
N THR A 1017 -62.75 25.04 42.78
CA THR A 1017 -62.01 25.99 43.62
C THR A 1017 -62.86 26.55 44.76
N ASN A 1018 -62.19 26.96 45.84
CA ASN A 1018 -62.79 27.77 46.90
C ASN A 1018 -61.97 29.08 47.00
N PRO A 1019 -62.58 30.28 46.99
CA PRO A 1019 -61.85 31.52 46.72
C PRO A 1019 -61.35 32.25 47.98
N VAL A 1020 -60.10 32.73 47.96
CA VAL A 1020 -59.60 33.79 48.86
C VAL A 1020 -58.67 34.73 48.08
N ASN A 1021 -58.85 36.04 48.28
CA ASN A 1021 -58.06 37.15 47.73
C ASN A 1021 -58.43 38.42 48.56
N PRO A 1022 -57.58 39.44 48.75
CA PRO A 1022 -56.12 39.56 48.59
C PRO A 1022 -55.36 39.78 49.92
N SER A 1023 -54.03 39.71 49.91
CA SER A 1023 -53.11 40.56 50.71
C SER A 1023 -51.66 40.40 50.23
N ASN A 1024 -51.07 41.50 49.74
CA ASN A 1024 -49.63 41.64 49.42
C ASN A 1024 -48.85 42.08 50.70
N PRO A 1025 -47.49 42.15 50.72
CA PRO A 1025 -46.54 41.92 49.64
C PRO A 1025 -45.33 41.01 49.96
N GLU A 1026 -44.63 40.53 48.93
CA GLU A 1026 -43.21 40.88 48.65
C GLU A 1026 -42.77 40.42 47.24
N GLU A 1027 -41.96 41.24 46.57
CA GLU A 1027 -41.37 41.10 45.22
C GLU A 1027 -39.87 40.72 45.33
N PRO A 1028 -39.04 40.58 44.27
CA PRO A 1028 -39.27 40.55 42.80
C PRO A 1028 -38.99 39.14 42.20
N GLU A 1029 -39.32 38.79 40.95
CA GLU A 1029 -39.02 39.35 39.61
C GLU A 1029 -37.56 39.22 39.08
N ASN A 1030 -37.51 38.90 37.79
CA ASN A 1030 -36.39 38.68 36.86
C ASN A 1030 -35.96 40.04 36.22
N PRO A 1031 -35.07 40.12 35.19
CA PRO A 1031 -33.87 39.35 34.84
C PRO A 1031 -32.69 40.32 34.48
N THR A 1032 -31.86 39.95 33.47
CA THR A 1032 -30.98 40.73 32.56
C THR A 1032 -29.45 40.67 32.77
N ASP A 1033 -28.76 40.25 31.71
CA ASP A 1033 -27.35 40.57 31.43
C ASP A 1033 -27.20 42.07 31.11
N PRO A 1034 -25.97 42.62 31.27
CA PRO A 1034 -25.25 42.94 30.02
C PRO A 1034 -23.71 42.85 30.08
N VAL A 1035 -23.14 42.36 28.96
CA VAL A 1035 -21.94 42.90 28.28
C VAL A 1035 -20.54 42.72 28.93
N GLU A 1036 -19.66 42.04 28.18
CA GLU A 1036 -18.18 42.05 28.28
C GLU A 1036 -17.59 43.47 28.37
N PRO A 1037 -16.40 43.74 29.02
CA PRO A 1037 -15.12 43.33 28.39
C PRO A 1037 -13.81 43.25 29.24
N VAL A 1038 -12.75 42.78 28.55
CA VAL A 1038 -11.28 42.90 28.79
C VAL A 1038 -10.59 42.17 29.97
N LYS A 1039 -9.35 41.72 29.69
CA LYS A 1039 -8.22 41.42 30.61
C LYS A 1039 -7.37 42.72 30.79
N PRO A 1040 -6.08 42.71 31.23
CA PRO A 1040 -5.31 41.84 32.13
C PRO A 1040 -4.58 42.63 33.27
N GLY A 1041 -3.80 41.94 34.12
CA GLY A 1041 -2.78 42.55 35.01
C GLY A 1041 -3.27 42.92 36.43
N GLU A 1042 -2.40 43.15 37.42
CA GLU A 1042 -0.93 43.11 37.47
C GLU A 1042 -0.44 42.59 38.84
N ASN A 1043 0.76 41.98 38.88
CA ASN A 1043 1.86 42.23 39.84
C ASN A 1043 2.82 41.02 39.86
N ASP A 1044 3.96 41.05 39.16
CA ASP A 1044 5.28 41.58 39.61
C ASP A 1044 5.97 40.65 40.64
N ASN A 1045 7.03 39.90 40.31
CA ASN A 1045 8.31 40.47 39.91
C ASN A 1045 9.27 39.55 39.09
N LYS A 1046 10.34 40.18 38.57
CA LYS A 1046 11.49 39.60 37.83
C LYS A 1046 12.20 38.47 38.63
N VAL A 1047 12.84 37.43 38.07
CA VAL A 1047 13.63 37.22 36.83
C VAL A 1047 15.05 37.83 36.88
N THR A 1048 16.05 37.15 36.28
CA THR A 1048 17.51 37.44 36.25
C THR A 1048 18.32 37.23 37.56
N GLU A 1049 19.52 36.63 37.59
CA GLU A 1049 20.31 35.94 36.53
C GLU A 1049 21.34 34.88 37.06
N THR A 1050 21.43 33.76 36.33
CA THR A 1050 22.59 32.89 35.96
C THR A 1050 23.85 32.68 36.84
N LEU A 1051 24.20 31.42 37.18
CA LEU A 1051 25.33 30.63 36.58
C LEU A 1051 25.77 29.34 37.33
N LYS A 1052 26.26 28.34 36.55
CA LYS A 1052 27.25 27.27 36.87
C LYS A 1052 26.99 26.22 37.98
N GLY A 1053 26.49 25.05 37.55
CA GLY A 1053 27.26 23.79 37.43
C GLY A 1053 27.97 23.11 38.63
N GLY A 1054 27.69 21.82 38.81
CA GLY A 1054 28.71 20.80 39.14
C GLY A 1054 28.68 20.11 40.53
N SER A 1055 28.74 18.77 40.49
CA SER A 1055 29.28 17.85 41.53
C SER A 1055 28.69 17.78 42.96
N SER A 1056 27.91 16.70 43.20
CA SER A 1056 28.11 15.67 44.27
C SER A 1056 28.09 15.96 45.79
N SER A 1057 27.70 14.91 46.55
CA SER A 1057 28.08 14.61 47.97
C SER A 1057 27.30 15.37 49.09
N ASN A 1058 27.20 14.97 50.38
CA ASN A 1058 27.57 13.77 51.17
C ASN A 1058 26.90 13.85 52.59
N ILE A 1059 26.76 12.83 53.47
CA ILE A 1059 26.99 11.37 53.42
C ILE A 1059 26.11 10.59 54.46
N VAL A 1060 25.90 9.30 54.16
CA VAL A 1060 25.48 8.08 54.91
C VAL A 1060 25.67 7.98 56.45
N SER A 1061 24.79 7.20 57.11
CA SER A 1061 25.15 6.23 58.16
C SER A 1061 24.56 4.83 57.88
N ARG A 1062 25.11 3.75 58.47
CA ARG A 1062 24.84 2.32 58.16
C ARG A 1062 24.67 1.52 59.48
N VAL A 1063 24.45 0.18 59.39
CA VAL A 1063 24.23 -0.80 60.49
C VAL A 1063 22.74 -0.88 60.91
N SER A 1064 22.09 -2.05 61.11
CA SER A 1064 22.51 -3.48 61.11
C SER A 1064 21.57 -4.39 60.28
N GLU A 1065 21.67 -5.71 60.46
CA GLU A 1065 21.04 -6.78 59.66
C GLU A 1065 19.55 -7.05 59.93
N LYS A 1066 18.92 -7.77 59.00
CA LYS A 1066 17.64 -8.52 59.14
C LYS A 1066 16.35 -7.74 59.42
N GLU A 1067 16.05 -6.71 58.64
CA GLU A 1067 14.65 -6.31 58.43
C GLU A 1067 14.38 -5.83 57.00
N ILE A 1068 13.23 -6.23 56.44
CA ILE A 1068 12.81 -5.86 55.07
C ILE A 1068 11.85 -4.68 55.17
N ILE A 1069 12.39 -3.45 55.12
CA ILE A 1069 11.56 -2.25 55.07
C ILE A 1069 10.99 -2.11 53.65
N LEU A 1070 9.72 -2.47 53.49
CA LEU A 1070 8.91 -2.13 52.32
C LEU A 1070 8.27 -0.77 52.56
N GLN A 1071 8.36 0.13 51.58
CA GLN A 1071 7.64 1.40 51.64
C GLN A 1071 6.14 1.12 51.59
N ALA A 1072 5.37 1.80 52.45
CA ALA A 1072 3.93 1.58 52.52
C ALA A 1072 3.25 1.87 51.18
N PRO A 1073 2.30 1.04 50.72
CA PRO A 1073 1.53 1.35 49.52
C PRO A 1073 0.69 2.62 49.76
N GLN A 1074 0.68 3.51 48.76
CA GLN A 1074 -0.30 4.59 48.68
C GLN A 1074 -1.71 3.99 48.54
N VAL A 1075 -2.73 4.74 48.96
CA VAL A 1075 -4.12 4.26 48.96
C VAL A 1075 -4.66 4.20 47.53
N ALA A 1076 -4.66 3.00 46.96
CA ALA A 1076 -5.27 2.70 45.67
C ALA A 1076 -6.81 2.65 45.80
N LYS A 1077 -7.53 3.15 44.79
CA LYS A 1077 -8.99 3.04 44.68
C LYS A 1077 -9.40 1.62 44.29
N ALA A 1078 -10.68 1.29 44.50
CA ALA A 1078 -11.23 0.00 44.09
C ALA A 1078 -11.07 -0.22 42.58
N GLY A 1079 -10.35 -1.28 42.19
CA GLY A 1079 -10.00 -1.61 40.81
C GLY A 1079 -8.54 -1.33 40.41
N GLU A 1080 -7.82 -0.48 41.17
CA GLU A 1080 -6.43 -0.13 40.87
C GLU A 1080 -5.42 -1.21 41.32
N SER A 1081 -4.38 -1.41 40.52
CA SER A 1081 -3.32 -2.39 40.76
C SER A 1081 -2.28 -1.89 41.78
N ILE A 1082 -1.92 -2.74 42.75
CA ILE A 1082 -0.99 -2.40 43.83
C ILE A 1082 0.41 -2.95 43.52
N PHE A 1083 1.42 -2.07 43.45
CA PHE A 1083 2.81 -2.50 43.25
C PHE A 1083 3.45 -2.98 44.55
N ALA A 1084 3.65 -4.29 44.68
CA ALA A 1084 4.44 -4.89 45.75
C ALA A 1084 5.93 -4.91 45.37
N LYS A 1085 6.79 -4.28 46.18
CA LYS A 1085 8.25 -4.47 46.09
C LYS A 1085 8.69 -5.61 47.00
N VAL A 1086 9.53 -6.49 46.47
CA VAL A 1086 10.17 -7.58 47.21
C VAL A 1086 11.65 -7.27 47.37
N LYS A 1087 12.19 -7.39 48.58
CA LYS A 1087 13.62 -7.23 48.89
C LYS A 1087 14.14 -8.45 49.64
N ASN A 1088 15.46 -8.67 49.61
CA ASN A 1088 16.18 -9.77 50.26
C ASN A 1088 15.80 -11.18 49.74
N ALA A 1089 15.16 -11.26 48.58
CA ALA A 1089 15.10 -12.49 47.80
C ALA A 1089 16.47 -12.73 47.12
N LYS A 1090 16.79 -13.97 46.71
CA LYS A 1090 18.10 -14.25 46.08
C LYS A 1090 18.12 -13.70 44.66
N ALA A 1091 19.19 -12.99 44.29
CA ALA A 1091 19.38 -12.43 42.96
C ALA A 1091 19.16 -13.45 41.82
N ASN A 1092 18.59 -12.98 40.70
CA ASN A 1092 18.25 -13.75 39.49
C ASN A 1092 17.34 -14.97 39.71
N THR A 1093 16.76 -15.13 40.90
CA THR A 1093 15.96 -16.30 41.27
C THR A 1093 14.46 -16.02 41.07
N THR A 1094 13.74 -17.02 40.54
CA THR A 1094 12.28 -17.01 40.41
C THR A 1094 11.62 -17.51 41.69
N TYR A 1095 10.56 -16.82 42.10
CA TYR A 1095 9.75 -17.10 43.27
C TYR A 1095 8.27 -17.06 42.92
N ALA A 1096 7.47 -17.95 43.49
CA ALA A 1096 6.03 -17.95 43.27
C ALA A 1096 5.35 -16.94 44.22
N LEU A 1097 4.57 -16.02 43.66
CA LEU A 1097 3.81 -15.02 44.42
C LEU A 1097 2.34 -15.44 44.51
N TYR A 1098 1.83 -15.38 45.73
CA TYR A 1098 0.48 -15.80 46.09
C TYR A 1098 -0.29 -14.66 46.74
N LEU A 1099 -1.59 -14.54 46.44
CA LEU A 1099 -2.54 -13.71 47.17
C LEU A 1099 -3.44 -14.62 48.01
N ASP A 1100 -3.41 -14.42 49.32
CA ASP A 1100 -3.75 -15.41 50.34
C ASP A 1100 -2.99 -16.74 50.10
N GLU A 1101 -3.68 -17.75 49.57
CA GLU A 1101 -3.15 -19.09 49.25
C GLU A 1101 -3.27 -19.43 47.75
N ASN A 1102 -3.74 -18.51 46.89
CA ASN A 1102 -3.82 -18.67 45.44
C ASN A 1102 -2.57 -18.08 44.76
N LYS A 1103 -1.90 -18.84 43.87
CA LYS A 1103 -0.77 -18.32 43.08
C LYS A 1103 -1.28 -17.32 42.05
N ILE A 1104 -0.68 -16.13 42.00
CA ILE A 1104 -1.07 -15.04 41.09
C ILE A 1104 -0.02 -14.72 40.01
N SER A 1105 1.26 -14.98 40.29
CA SER A 1105 2.35 -14.76 39.32
C SER A 1105 3.61 -15.53 39.74
N ASP A 1106 4.52 -15.77 38.80
CA ASP A 1106 5.92 -16.01 39.13
C ASP A 1106 6.71 -14.71 39.04
N VAL A 1107 7.65 -14.52 39.97
CA VAL A 1107 8.37 -13.28 40.20
C VAL A 1107 9.85 -13.59 40.12
N LYS A 1108 10.45 -13.27 38.98
CA LYS A 1108 11.90 -13.31 38.81
C LYS A 1108 12.50 -12.04 39.38
N THR A 1109 13.46 -12.19 40.27
CA THR A 1109 14.21 -11.06 40.83
C THR A 1109 15.37 -10.68 39.94
N ASP A 1110 15.76 -9.41 40.02
CA ASP A 1110 16.94 -8.86 39.37
C ASP A 1110 18.26 -9.38 39.97
N ASN A 1111 19.38 -8.94 39.42
CA ASN A 1111 20.73 -9.24 39.88
C ASN A 1111 21.10 -8.60 41.24
N LEU A 1112 20.18 -7.86 41.88
CA LEU A 1112 20.28 -7.33 43.25
C LEU A 1112 19.29 -7.99 44.24
N GLY A 1113 18.50 -8.99 43.80
CA GLY A 1113 17.53 -9.68 44.65
C GLY A 1113 16.23 -8.92 44.89
N GLN A 1114 15.88 -7.99 43.99
CA GLN A 1114 14.68 -7.16 44.05
C GLN A 1114 13.71 -7.49 42.91
N ALA A 1115 12.43 -7.24 43.15
CA ALA A 1115 11.39 -7.24 42.12
C ALA A 1115 10.30 -6.23 42.49
N SER A 1116 9.60 -5.70 41.48
CA SER A 1116 8.38 -4.90 41.64
C SER A 1116 7.27 -5.60 40.86
N VAL A 1117 6.14 -5.90 41.50
CA VAL A 1117 5.09 -6.75 40.91
C VAL A 1117 3.75 -6.05 40.99
N LEU A 1118 3.05 -5.99 39.85
CA LEU A 1118 1.70 -5.49 39.72
C LEU A 1118 0.71 -6.51 40.28
N VAL A 1119 0.13 -6.25 41.45
CA VAL A 1119 -0.89 -7.11 42.06
C VAL A 1119 -2.27 -6.49 41.84
N LYS A 1120 -3.04 -7.03 40.89
CA LYS A 1120 -4.46 -6.69 40.73
C LYS A 1120 -5.29 -7.53 41.71
N ILE A 1121 -6.23 -6.89 42.41
CA ILE A 1121 -7.17 -7.56 43.31
C ILE A 1121 -8.46 -7.87 42.52
N PRO A 1122 -9.07 -9.08 42.65
CA PRO A 1122 -10.32 -9.40 41.95
C PRO A 1122 -11.44 -8.40 42.27
N GLU A 1123 -12.04 -7.84 41.21
CA GLU A 1123 -12.93 -6.68 41.29
C GLU A 1123 -14.20 -6.92 42.12
N ASN A 1124 -14.68 -8.17 42.17
CA ASN A 1124 -15.86 -8.58 42.97
C ASN A 1124 -15.53 -9.04 44.41
N SER A 1125 -14.33 -8.74 44.95
CA SER A 1125 -13.93 -9.23 46.28
C SER A 1125 -14.60 -8.51 47.44
N SER A 1126 -15.22 -9.29 48.34
CA SER A 1126 -15.78 -8.83 49.62
C SER A 1126 -14.77 -8.77 50.79
N LYS A 1127 -13.46 -9.02 50.54
CA LYS A 1127 -12.42 -8.94 51.57
C LYS A 1127 -11.77 -7.56 51.64
N ASP A 1128 -11.87 -6.92 52.81
CA ASP A 1128 -11.14 -5.68 53.13
C ASP A 1128 -9.63 -5.90 53.35
N LYS A 1129 -9.18 -7.17 53.42
CA LYS A 1129 -7.80 -7.53 53.73
C LYS A 1129 -7.37 -8.83 53.06
N TYR A 1130 -6.15 -8.81 52.52
CA TYR A 1130 -5.47 -9.90 51.86
C TYR A 1130 -4.08 -10.15 52.45
N VAL A 1131 -3.53 -11.35 52.26
CA VAL A 1131 -2.16 -11.72 52.65
C VAL A 1131 -1.36 -12.07 51.39
N LEU A 1132 -0.54 -11.14 50.92
CA LEU A 1132 0.46 -11.44 49.89
C LEU A 1132 1.55 -12.33 50.48
N SER A 1133 1.91 -13.43 49.79
CA SER A 1133 2.99 -14.32 50.23
C SER A 1133 3.93 -14.71 49.09
N LEU A 1134 5.22 -14.60 49.34
CA LEU A 1134 6.28 -15.05 48.43
C LEU A 1134 6.76 -16.42 48.90
N ARG A 1135 6.82 -17.39 47.98
CA ARG A 1135 7.24 -18.76 48.25
C ARG A 1135 8.39 -19.16 47.35
N ASP A 1136 9.27 -20.04 47.83
CA ASP A 1136 10.23 -20.72 46.95
C ASP A 1136 9.50 -21.70 46.01
N MET A 1137 10.21 -22.24 45.02
CA MET A 1137 9.65 -23.19 44.07
C MET A 1137 9.27 -24.55 44.69
N ASN A 1138 9.58 -24.77 45.98
CA ASN A 1138 9.15 -25.93 46.77
C ASN A 1138 7.93 -25.61 47.66
N GLY A 1139 7.37 -24.40 47.57
CA GLY A 1139 6.21 -23.94 48.34
C GLY A 1139 6.52 -23.34 49.71
N ASN A 1140 7.78 -23.25 50.14
CA ASN A 1140 8.14 -22.69 51.45
C ASN A 1140 7.92 -21.17 51.46
N ILE A 1141 7.14 -20.67 52.42
CA ILE A 1141 6.89 -19.23 52.58
C ILE A 1141 8.17 -18.52 53.05
N LEU A 1142 8.67 -17.60 52.23
CA LEU A 1142 9.86 -16.78 52.51
C LEU A 1142 9.48 -15.40 53.08
N ALA A 1143 8.35 -14.85 52.65
CA ALA A 1143 7.80 -13.60 53.15
C ALA A 1143 6.27 -13.61 53.11
N LYS A 1144 5.63 -12.95 54.08
CA LYS A 1144 4.18 -12.67 54.10
C LYS A 1144 3.94 -11.20 54.50
N GLN A 1145 3.04 -10.52 53.78
CA GLN A 1145 2.62 -9.13 54.06
C GLN A 1145 1.09 -9.04 53.96
N SER A 1146 0.46 -8.32 54.88
CA SER A 1146 -0.96 -7.97 54.73
C SER A 1146 -1.14 -6.72 53.87
N ILE A 1147 -2.10 -6.78 52.94
CA ILE A 1147 -2.61 -5.65 52.17
C ILE A 1147 -4.02 -5.36 52.69
N ASN A 1148 -4.28 -4.12 53.12
CA ASN A 1148 -5.63 -3.66 53.46
C ASN A 1148 -6.21 -2.89 52.24
N VAL A 1149 -7.48 -3.05 51.95
CA VAL A 1149 -8.19 -2.37 50.86
C VAL A 1149 -9.18 -1.38 51.46
N LEU A 1150 -8.99 -0.09 51.21
CA LEU A 1150 -9.90 0.96 51.67
C LEU A 1150 -10.94 1.27 50.59
N ARG A 1151 -12.17 0.80 50.79
CA ARG A 1151 -13.32 1.20 49.97
C ARG A 1151 -13.73 2.63 50.33
N ALA A 1152 -13.64 3.56 49.37
CA ALA A 1152 -14.21 4.90 49.53
C ALA A 1152 -15.75 4.80 49.56
N GLN A 1153 -16.38 5.41 50.56
CA GLN A 1153 -17.83 5.63 50.54
C GLN A 1153 -18.15 6.82 49.64
N ALA A 1154 -19.23 6.73 48.87
CA ALA A 1154 -19.63 7.74 47.90
C ALA A 1154 -20.20 9.01 48.58
N ALA A 1155 -19.97 10.15 47.93
CA ALA A 1155 -20.60 11.44 48.14
C ALA A 1155 -20.67 12.14 46.78
#